data_AF-A0A2N1SH33-F1
#
_entry.id   AF-A0A2N1SH33-F1
#
_cell.length_a   1.000
_cell.length_b   1.000
_cell.length_c   1.000
_cell.angle_alpha   90.00
_cell.angle_beta   90.00
_cell.angle_gamma   90.00
#
_symmetry.space_group_name_H-M   'P 1'
#
loop_
_entity.id
_entity.type
_entity.pdbx_description
1 polymer ?
#
loop_
_entity_poly.entity_id
_entity_poly.type
_entity_poly.pdbx_seq_one_letter_code
_entity_poly.pdbx_strand_id
1 'polypeptide(L)'
;MRLSVRFAGALAVSFVLSAGSASAAPVDIKALNAIVAEGSRLWECSSEYSRIGKAKRTAVIDPGIALRRLASDISAVGRYDEFSYLIEFVERESAAGRLKVVSVEDIPPLPGFWAGRQDGTRRVIAINAAELSGLSPDDVLYRSSFLRAAATLFYTDSSASVPGSYQGRNAASELSALMSGLYVESLYLLEVIKLAEPEGSAPDYIDVLLSSASRDNLRGAAAQLFRVDLDLAYEAVRMARNAPSVDALVDYTRGATRSASELASSSMVAALKSQANPAELDRGSQARAMLIALPWMARTIMNGPSGKDPAVASAVSGLVAALASLSSSYSYLDPLVMSDTRKRLNELRFRLPDPGAPRLDGESITYDDQSGGPGAFPGSSSETWYRFCFQENAYECSGDVPIDREEALRGSAFRFSYGPDGEVLAVEHFVYGRLRSSDFLQWAARIRTGRDETGEWAVWENAYGAPFYNESGYAYTRRSISPDGYSLSFYAPDGRRVPDCTGSWIVAFARREGGYDLTYLSAGGDLRSGPFGYALDSRRTGLGGETVRTHFDDKGRPALSLALGYHSSSMIKTRIDGGVVIDVAFLDADGSPAPVLGGFTNERVVMDASGRKYEFLDSEGGKVDGDQGWAIERISWKNGLAESLRYYSSNDSPAGSVDGFHEARYELDDLGDIVSVAFFDSNGDATTCTDGFHRRVHEYDERGGLLEVSFYGEDGALAADYTGAARIRWSIGPDGVSDGVTVWDVHGSLLAGEPSRAL
;
A
#
# COMPACT_ATOMS: atom_id res chain seq x y z
N MET A 1 51.06 -3.29 17.98
CA MET A 1 50.57 -2.76 16.68
C MET A 1 49.23 -3.46 16.44
N ARG A 2 48.04 -2.83 16.39
CA ARG A 2 47.56 -1.65 15.61
C ARG A 2 47.79 -1.83 14.09
N LEU A 3 46.84 -1.65 13.16
CA LEU A 3 45.41 -1.26 13.17
C LEU A 3 44.54 -2.43 12.60
N SER A 4 43.20 -2.53 12.63
CA SER A 4 42.04 -1.72 13.09
C SER A 4 41.38 -0.68 12.14
N VAL A 5 40.51 -1.11 11.21
CA VAL A 5 39.47 -0.29 10.52
C VAL A 5 38.15 -1.11 10.50
N ARG A 6 37.31 -0.97 11.53
CA ARG A 6 36.01 -0.23 11.57
C ARG A 6 34.78 -0.93 10.96
N PHE A 7 34.05 -1.62 11.83
CA PHE A 7 32.61 -1.89 11.73
C PHE A 7 31.77 -0.61 11.89
N ALA A 8 30.63 -0.54 11.21
CA ALA A 8 29.37 0.12 11.64
C ALA A 8 28.25 -0.21 10.61
N GLY A 9 27.04 -0.65 11.00
CA GLY A 9 26.64 -1.06 12.34
C GLY A 9 25.21 -1.60 12.40
N ALA A 10 25.04 -2.70 13.12
CA ALA A 10 23.82 -3.06 13.82
C ALA A 10 24.13 -2.99 15.32
N LEU A 11 23.26 -2.40 16.14
CA LEU A 11 23.42 -2.46 17.60
C LEU A 11 22.08 -2.35 18.31
N ALA A 12 21.75 -3.43 19.02
CA ALA A 12 20.55 -3.60 19.79
C ALA A 12 20.29 -2.45 20.78
N VAL A 13 19.01 -2.07 20.89
CA VAL A 13 18.54 -1.20 21.97
C VAL A 13 18.53 -2.01 23.27
N SER A 14 19.37 -1.63 24.22
CA SER A 14 19.27 -2.07 25.61
C SER A 14 19.65 -0.92 26.53
N PHE A 15 18.67 -0.45 27.29
CA PHE A 15 18.81 0.67 28.21
C PHE A 15 19.64 0.27 29.44
N VAL A 16 20.73 0.99 29.70
CA VAL A 16 21.29 1.13 31.06
C VAL A 16 21.48 2.61 31.35
N LEU A 17 20.68 3.13 32.27
CA LEU A 17 20.81 4.48 32.80
C LEU A 17 22.09 4.60 33.62
N SER A 18 23.05 5.40 33.15
CA SER A 18 24.07 5.99 34.02
C SER A 18 24.06 7.51 33.87
N ALA A 19 23.64 8.20 34.93
CA ALA A 19 23.53 9.65 34.95
C ALA A 19 24.92 10.29 35.12
N GLY A 20 25.61 10.51 33.99
CA GLY A 20 26.78 11.38 33.90
C GLY A 20 26.43 12.66 33.15
N SER A 21 26.90 13.82 33.62
CA SER A 21 26.63 15.13 33.02
C SER A 21 27.36 15.31 31.69
N ALA A 22 26.84 14.70 30.61
CA ALA A 22 27.29 14.95 29.26
C ALA A 22 26.84 16.35 28.81
N SER A 23 27.78 17.15 28.29
CA SER A 23 27.43 18.35 27.52
C SER A 23 26.53 17.95 26.35
N ALA A 24 25.37 18.62 26.20
CA ALA A 24 24.42 18.29 25.15
C ALA A 24 25.12 18.30 23.77
N ALA A 25 25.03 17.17 23.06
CA ALA A 25 25.52 17.11 21.70
C ALA A 25 24.74 18.13 20.84
N PRO A 26 25.40 18.91 19.98
CA PRO A 26 24.71 19.84 19.11
C PRO A 26 23.80 19.09 18.12
N VAL A 27 22.63 19.64 17.84
CA VAL A 27 21.67 19.08 16.88
C VAL A 27 22.35 18.90 15.51
N ASP A 28 22.31 17.69 14.97
CA ASP A 28 22.80 17.43 13.61
C ASP A 28 21.86 18.07 12.58
N ILE A 29 22.28 19.23 12.08
CA ILE A 29 21.56 20.00 11.05
C ILE A 29 21.53 19.27 9.70
N LYS A 30 22.50 18.41 9.39
CA LYS A 30 22.48 17.59 8.16
C LYS A 30 21.41 16.51 8.27
N ALA A 31 21.38 15.79 9.39
CA ALA A 31 20.33 14.80 9.68
C ALA A 31 18.94 15.47 9.67
N LEU A 32 18.77 16.60 10.39
CA LEU A 32 17.51 17.36 10.42
C LEU A 32 17.05 17.78 9.01
N ASN A 33 17.95 18.28 8.15
CA ASN A 33 17.59 18.62 6.78
C ASN A 33 17.17 17.40 5.94
N ALA A 34 17.78 16.24 6.17
CA ALA A 34 17.42 15.00 5.47
C ALA A 34 16.02 14.50 5.89
N ILE A 35 15.73 14.41 7.19
CA ILE A 35 14.40 13.97 7.66
C ILE A 35 13.29 14.97 7.32
N VAL A 36 13.57 16.28 7.20
CA VAL A 36 12.59 17.26 6.69
C VAL A 36 12.34 17.10 5.19
N ALA A 37 13.37 16.77 4.40
CA ALA A 37 13.20 16.44 2.98
C ALA A 37 12.37 15.15 2.81
N GLU A 38 12.62 14.14 3.65
CA GLU A 38 11.86 12.89 3.65
C GLU A 38 10.40 13.09 4.08
N GLY A 39 10.14 13.82 5.16
CA GLY A 39 8.77 14.19 5.54
C GLY A 39 8.03 14.95 4.43
N SER A 40 8.77 15.73 3.63
CA SER A 40 8.22 16.42 2.45
C SER A 40 7.92 15.46 1.28
N ARG A 41 8.71 14.38 1.11
CA ARG A 41 8.47 13.29 0.15
C ARG A 41 7.25 12.46 0.55
N LEU A 42 7.20 12.01 1.81
CA LEU A 42 6.07 11.23 2.35
C LEU A 42 4.75 12.00 2.19
N TRP A 43 4.77 13.31 2.44
CA TRP A 43 3.60 14.14 2.20
C TRP A 43 3.21 14.22 0.71
N GLU A 44 4.18 14.35 -0.20
CA GLU A 44 3.94 14.30 -1.66
C GLU A 44 3.43 12.95 -2.17
N CYS A 45 3.83 11.83 -1.54
CA CYS A 45 3.31 10.50 -1.86
C CYS A 45 1.87 10.28 -1.35
N SER A 46 1.49 10.97 -0.26
CA SER A 46 0.13 10.90 0.31
C SER A 46 -0.84 11.83 -0.39
N SER A 47 -0.41 13.06 -0.69
CA SER A 47 -1.18 14.05 -1.42
C SER A 47 -0.30 14.71 -2.49
N GLU A 48 -0.79 14.75 -3.73
CA GLU A 48 0.01 15.23 -4.86
C GLU A 48 0.11 16.77 -4.94
N TYR A 49 -0.09 17.43 -3.79
CA TYR A 49 -0.12 18.88 -3.54
C TYR A 49 1.00 19.67 -4.24
N SER A 50 2.20 19.07 -4.36
CA SER A 50 3.36 19.69 -5.00
C SER A 50 3.57 19.29 -6.47
N ARG A 51 2.93 18.22 -6.96
CA ARG A 51 3.02 17.79 -8.38
C ARG A 51 2.13 18.61 -9.29
N ILE A 52 1.02 19.16 -8.78
CA ILE A 52 0.10 20.05 -9.50
C ILE A 52 0.82 21.25 -10.16
N GLY A 53 1.92 21.73 -9.56
CA GLY A 53 2.75 22.79 -10.14
C GLY A 53 3.50 22.38 -11.43
N LYS A 54 3.77 21.09 -11.61
CA LYS A 54 4.48 20.48 -12.76
C LYS A 54 3.53 19.87 -13.81
N ALA A 55 2.35 19.41 -13.39
CA ALA A 55 1.39 18.73 -14.25
C ALA A 55 0.98 19.59 -15.47
N LYS A 56 0.85 18.93 -16.63
CA LYS A 56 0.42 19.57 -17.88
C LYS A 56 -1.02 20.09 -17.73
N ARG A 57 -1.21 21.38 -18.04
CA ARG A 57 -2.47 22.11 -17.90
C ARG A 57 -3.29 22.02 -19.19
N THR A 58 -4.57 21.68 -19.06
CA THR A 58 -5.49 21.55 -20.20
C THR A 58 -6.39 22.77 -20.37
N ALA A 59 -6.90 23.35 -19.29
CA ALA A 59 -7.72 24.57 -19.33
C ALA A 59 -7.56 25.42 -18.06
N VAL A 60 -7.99 26.68 -18.14
CA VAL A 60 -8.22 27.56 -16.99
C VAL A 60 -9.72 27.59 -16.72
N ILE A 61 -10.11 27.43 -15.46
CA ILE A 61 -11.50 27.38 -15.01
C ILE A 61 -11.85 28.72 -14.36
N ASP A 62 -13.03 29.26 -14.66
CA ASP A 62 -13.57 30.43 -13.95
C ASP A 62 -14.19 29.99 -12.60
N PRO A 63 -13.64 30.37 -11.44
CA PRO A 63 -14.25 30.06 -10.15
C PRO A 63 -15.58 30.78 -9.92
N GLY A 64 -15.90 31.84 -10.68
CA GLY A 64 -17.05 32.72 -10.41
C GLY A 64 -18.40 32.00 -10.35
N ILE A 65 -18.61 30.94 -11.15
CA ILE A 65 -19.85 30.13 -11.07
C ILE A 65 -19.90 29.34 -9.76
N ALA A 66 -18.80 28.67 -9.40
CA ALA A 66 -18.69 27.88 -8.17
C ALA A 66 -18.89 28.76 -6.93
N LEU A 67 -18.22 29.91 -6.88
CA LEU A 67 -18.31 30.89 -5.79
C LEU A 67 -19.73 31.45 -5.63
N ARG A 68 -20.43 31.80 -6.73
CA ARG A 68 -21.82 32.28 -6.64
C ARG A 68 -22.79 31.20 -6.13
N ARG A 69 -22.59 29.93 -6.50
CA ARG A 69 -23.40 28.81 -5.98
C ARG A 69 -23.11 28.58 -4.50
N LEU A 70 -21.83 28.50 -4.10
CA LEU A 70 -21.41 28.39 -2.70
C LEU A 70 -21.99 29.53 -1.84
N ALA A 71 -21.89 30.77 -2.30
CA ALA A 71 -22.48 31.93 -1.65
C ALA A 71 -24.00 31.78 -1.45
N SER A 72 -24.71 31.30 -2.47
CA SER A 72 -26.15 31.07 -2.43
C SER A 72 -26.53 29.98 -1.43
N ASP A 73 -25.87 28.82 -1.47
CA ASP A 73 -26.15 27.68 -0.58
C ASP A 73 -25.96 28.07 0.89
N ILE A 74 -24.82 28.70 1.20
CA ILE A 74 -24.45 29.10 2.57
C ILE A 74 -25.36 30.25 3.05
N SER A 75 -25.77 31.17 2.17
CA SER A 75 -26.74 32.21 2.50
C SER A 75 -28.13 31.66 2.80
N ALA A 76 -28.57 30.62 2.07
CA ALA A 76 -29.89 30.00 2.26
C ALA A 76 -30.07 29.36 3.65
N VAL A 77 -28.97 28.94 4.28
CA VAL A 77 -28.95 28.45 5.68
C VAL A 77 -28.53 29.51 6.70
N GLY A 78 -28.30 30.77 6.28
CA GLY A 78 -27.99 31.89 7.17
C GLY A 78 -26.57 31.93 7.72
N ARG A 79 -25.62 31.19 7.12
CA ARG A 79 -24.23 31.04 7.61
C ARG A 79 -23.19 31.81 6.80
N TYR A 80 -23.61 32.75 5.96
CA TYR A 80 -22.71 33.42 5.00
C TYR A 80 -21.50 34.07 5.69
N ASP A 81 -21.73 34.75 6.81
CA ASP A 81 -20.67 35.44 7.57
C ASP A 81 -19.62 34.48 8.16
N GLU A 82 -19.94 33.19 8.31
CA GLU A 82 -19.00 32.17 8.79
C GLU A 82 -18.00 31.75 7.71
N PHE A 83 -18.38 31.80 6.42
CA PHE A 83 -17.58 31.25 5.30
C PHE A 83 -17.18 32.28 4.24
N SER A 84 -17.70 33.51 4.29
CA SER A 84 -17.43 34.59 3.32
C SER A 84 -15.93 34.82 3.07
N TYR A 85 -15.10 34.66 4.11
CA TYR A 85 -13.64 34.79 4.03
C TYR A 85 -12.98 33.86 3.00
N LEU A 86 -13.57 32.69 2.71
CA LEU A 86 -13.07 31.76 1.68
C LEU A 86 -13.39 32.26 0.28
N ILE A 87 -14.58 32.82 0.09
CA ILE A 87 -15.03 33.41 -1.18
C ILE A 87 -14.16 34.63 -1.49
N GLU A 88 -14.04 35.55 -0.53
CA GLU A 88 -13.19 36.74 -0.64
C GLU A 88 -11.72 36.39 -0.87
N PHE A 89 -11.21 35.30 -0.27
CA PHE A 89 -9.86 34.80 -0.53
C PHE A 89 -9.69 34.40 -2.00
N VAL A 90 -10.57 33.54 -2.54
CA VAL A 90 -10.45 33.09 -3.94
C VAL A 90 -10.58 34.26 -4.92
N GLU A 91 -11.53 35.17 -4.69
CA GLU A 91 -11.72 36.36 -5.53
C GLU A 91 -10.49 37.27 -5.51
N ARG A 92 -9.98 37.61 -4.31
CA ARG A 92 -8.81 38.48 -4.14
C ARG A 92 -7.55 37.87 -4.75
N GLU A 93 -7.27 36.61 -4.48
CA GLU A 93 -6.04 35.96 -4.99
C GLU A 93 -6.12 35.71 -6.50
N SER A 94 -7.30 35.44 -7.06
CA SER A 94 -7.48 35.31 -8.51
C SER A 94 -7.40 36.67 -9.22
N ALA A 95 -8.02 37.72 -8.67
CA ALA A 95 -7.92 39.08 -9.20
C ALA A 95 -6.48 39.62 -9.16
N ALA A 96 -5.70 39.23 -8.15
CA ALA A 96 -4.27 39.54 -8.06
C ALA A 96 -3.37 38.66 -8.95
N GLY A 97 -3.93 37.70 -9.70
CA GLY A 97 -3.19 36.74 -10.53
C GLY A 97 -2.29 35.78 -9.74
N ARG A 98 -2.50 35.66 -8.43
CA ARG A 98 -1.76 34.77 -7.53
C ARG A 98 -2.40 33.39 -7.39
N LEU A 99 -3.71 33.28 -7.58
CA LEU A 99 -4.43 32.01 -7.67
C LEU A 99 -4.92 31.77 -9.11
N LYS A 100 -4.77 30.53 -9.60
CA LYS A 100 -5.43 30.04 -10.81
C LYS A 100 -6.21 28.78 -10.49
N VAL A 101 -7.42 28.66 -11.05
CA VAL A 101 -8.14 27.38 -11.09
C VAL A 101 -7.92 26.78 -12.48
N VAL A 102 -7.54 25.50 -12.54
CA VAL A 102 -7.14 24.83 -13.81
C VAL A 102 -7.62 23.39 -13.85
N SER A 103 -7.73 22.85 -15.06
CA SER A 103 -7.72 21.40 -15.26
C SER A 103 -6.33 20.92 -15.67
N VAL A 104 -5.96 19.71 -15.25
CA VAL A 104 -4.66 19.06 -15.52
C VAL A 104 -4.84 17.62 -16.02
N GLU A 105 -3.80 17.03 -16.60
CA GLU A 105 -3.82 15.64 -17.10
C GLU A 105 -3.46 14.59 -16.03
N ASP A 106 -2.79 14.99 -14.94
CA ASP A 106 -2.41 14.10 -13.82
C ASP A 106 -3.55 14.01 -12.76
N ILE A 107 -3.56 12.95 -11.95
CA ILE A 107 -4.65 12.64 -10.99
C ILE A 107 -4.09 12.36 -9.59
N PRO A 108 -4.31 13.26 -8.62
CA PRO A 108 -4.18 12.94 -7.20
C PRO A 108 -5.24 11.92 -6.76
N PRO A 109 -5.00 11.12 -5.70
CA PRO A 109 -5.73 9.87 -5.49
C PRO A 109 -7.18 10.01 -4.98
N LEU A 110 -7.67 11.23 -4.71
CA LEU A 110 -9.02 11.54 -4.22
C LEU A 110 -9.77 12.43 -5.22
N PRO A 111 -11.11 12.41 -5.23
CA PRO A 111 -11.90 13.23 -6.16
C PRO A 111 -11.64 14.74 -6.08
N GLY A 112 -11.87 15.36 -7.23
CA GLY A 112 -12.29 16.75 -7.33
C GLY A 112 -11.14 17.74 -7.25
N PHE A 113 -11.39 18.88 -6.62
CA PHE A 113 -10.42 19.96 -6.60
C PHE A 113 -9.33 19.77 -5.54
N TRP A 114 -8.11 20.14 -5.91
CA TRP A 114 -6.92 20.02 -5.12
C TRP A 114 -6.16 21.33 -5.03
N ALA A 115 -5.87 21.73 -3.80
CA ALA A 115 -4.92 22.79 -3.51
C ALA A 115 -3.51 22.39 -3.95
N GLY A 116 -2.76 23.35 -4.48
CA GLY A 116 -1.34 23.19 -4.80
C GLY A 116 -0.61 24.51 -4.98
N ARG A 117 0.69 24.42 -5.23
CA ARG A 117 1.58 25.58 -5.42
C ARG A 117 2.26 25.52 -6.77
N GLN A 118 2.29 26.66 -7.48
CA GLN A 118 3.10 26.81 -8.69
C GLN A 118 4.51 27.36 -8.36
N ASP A 119 4.59 28.28 -7.41
CA ASP A 119 5.83 28.81 -6.85
C ASP A 119 5.61 29.29 -5.41
N GLY A 120 6.61 29.90 -4.78
CA GLY A 120 6.50 30.41 -3.41
C GLY A 120 5.34 31.40 -3.20
N THR A 121 4.93 32.12 -4.24
CA THR A 121 3.90 33.17 -4.22
C THR A 121 2.60 32.81 -4.93
N ARG A 122 2.63 31.89 -5.90
CA ARG A 122 1.48 31.54 -6.72
C ARG A 122 0.88 30.20 -6.30
N ARG A 123 -0.44 30.20 -6.12
CA ARG A 123 -1.27 29.05 -5.78
C ARG A 123 -2.04 28.57 -7.00
N VAL A 124 -2.46 27.33 -6.92
CA VAL A 124 -3.30 26.69 -7.93
C VAL A 124 -4.34 25.83 -7.23
N ILE A 125 -5.58 25.89 -7.72
CA ILE A 125 -6.58 24.85 -7.47
C ILE A 125 -6.68 24.06 -8.76
N ALA A 126 -6.40 22.76 -8.73
CA ALA A 126 -6.46 21.91 -9.91
C ALA A 126 -7.44 20.76 -9.73
N ILE A 127 -8.02 20.33 -10.84
CA ILE A 127 -8.84 19.14 -10.96
C ILE A 127 -8.36 18.36 -12.18
N ASN A 128 -8.45 17.03 -12.19
CA ASN A 128 -8.13 16.31 -13.41
C ASN A 128 -9.17 16.60 -14.50
N ALA A 129 -8.75 16.63 -15.77
CA ALA A 129 -9.64 16.97 -16.88
C ALA A 129 -10.77 15.94 -17.08
N ALA A 130 -10.50 14.64 -16.87
CA ALA A 130 -11.50 13.58 -16.96
C ALA A 130 -12.42 13.55 -15.72
N GLU A 131 -11.86 13.79 -14.52
CA GLU A 131 -12.68 13.97 -13.32
C GLU A 131 -13.59 15.19 -13.42
N LEU A 132 -13.11 16.32 -13.96
CA LEU A 132 -13.94 17.50 -14.20
C LEU A 132 -15.12 17.21 -15.13
N SER A 133 -14.93 16.42 -16.18
CA SER A 133 -16.06 16.01 -17.04
C SER A 133 -17.05 15.11 -16.30
N GLY A 134 -16.57 14.15 -15.49
CA GLY A 134 -17.41 13.23 -14.73
C GLY A 134 -18.10 13.85 -13.51
N LEU A 135 -17.51 14.88 -12.90
CA LEU A 135 -18.05 15.63 -11.76
C LEU A 135 -18.91 16.82 -12.18
N SER A 136 -18.82 17.31 -13.41
CA SER A 136 -19.68 18.43 -13.88
C SER A 136 -21.20 18.18 -13.79
N PRO A 137 -21.73 16.93 -13.82
CA PRO A 137 -23.12 16.62 -13.50
C PRO A 137 -23.41 16.52 -11.99
N ASP A 138 -22.42 16.12 -11.17
CA ASP A 138 -22.52 16.14 -9.70
C ASP A 138 -22.07 17.51 -9.16
N ASP A 139 -23.03 18.44 -9.23
CA ASP A 139 -22.84 19.82 -8.78
C ASP A 139 -22.55 19.92 -7.27
N VAL A 140 -22.84 18.88 -6.46
CA VAL A 140 -22.54 18.88 -5.02
C VAL A 140 -21.07 18.56 -4.77
N LEU A 141 -20.59 17.40 -5.25
CA LEU A 141 -19.19 16.98 -5.06
C LEU A 141 -18.20 17.94 -5.77
N TYR A 142 -18.63 18.56 -6.87
CA TYR A 142 -17.90 19.65 -7.51
C TYR A 142 -17.70 20.85 -6.56
N ARG A 143 -18.76 21.31 -5.88
CA ARG A 143 -18.69 22.48 -4.98
C ARG A 143 -18.02 22.17 -3.65
N SER A 144 -18.28 21.01 -3.07
CA SER A 144 -17.69 20.57 -1.80
C SER A 144 -16.17 20.47 -1.90
N SER A 145 -15.67 19.80 -2.95
CA SER A 145 -14.23 19.62 -3.16
C SER A 145 -13.54 20.93 -3.56
N PHE A 146 -14.23 21.83 -4.28
CA PHE A 146 -13.74 23.19 -4.54
C PHE A 146 -13.55 23.96 -3.23
N LEU A 147 -14.53 23.87 -2.32
CA LEU A 147 -14.48 24.51 -1.02
C LEU A 147 -13.35 23.93 -0.15
N ARG A 148 -13.12 22.61 -0.16
CA ARG A 148 -11.94 21.97 0.46
C ARG A 148 -10.65 22.59 -0.05
N ALA A 149 -10.48 22.69 -1.36
CA ALA A 149 -9.25 23.21 -1.97
C ALA A 149 -9.03 24.69 -1.62
N ALA A 150 -10.09 25.51 -1.66
CA ALA A 150 -10.04 26.91 -1.26
C ALA A 150 -9.67 27.07 0.23
N ALA A 151 -10.31 26.32 1.13
CA ALA A 151 -10.00 26.32 2.55
C ALA A 151 -8.57 25.85 2.85
N THR A 152 -8.12 24.79 2.18
CA THR A 152 -6.74 24.29 2.28
C THR A 152 -5.72 25.37 1.94
N LEU A 153 -5.91 26.11 0.84
CA LEU A 153 -5.03 27.20 0.46
C LEU A 153 -5.11 28.38 1.45
N PHE A 154 -6.33 28.75 1.87
CA PHE A 154 -6.52 29.82 2.85
C PHE A 154 -5.79 29.54 4.17
N TYR A 155 -5.95 28.35 4.75
CA TYR A 155 -5.30 28.00 6.01
C TYR A 155 -3.78 27.83 5.85
N THR A 156 -3.32 27.34 4.70
CA THR A 156 -1.90 27.30 4.36
C THR A 156 -1.29 28.71 4.40
N ASP A 157 -1.92 29.69 3.75
CA ASP A 157 -1.35 31.03 3.56
C ASP A 157 -1.67 32.01 4.71
N SER A 158 -2.72 31.76 5.48
CA SER A 158 -3.06 32.53 6.70
C SER A 158 -2.19 32.14 7.90
N SER A 159 -1.41 31.06 7.79
CA SER A 159 -0.38 30.73 8.79
C SER A 159 0.80 31.72 8.67
N ALA A 160 0.98 32.56 9.70
CA ALA A 160 1.95 33.66 9.67
C ALA A 160 3.37 33.22 9.28
N SER A 161 3.90 33.81 8.20
CA SER A 161 5.30 33.76 7.72
C SER A 161 6.10 32.53 8.15
N VAL A 162 5.75 31.37 7.58
CA VAL A 162 6.14 30.01 7.98
C VAL A 162 7.56 29.87 8.58
N PRO A 163 7.69 29.88 9.93
CA PRO A 163 8.93 29.54 10.61
C PRO A 163 9.28 28.07 10.35
N GLY A 164 10.58 27.77 10.30
CA GLY A 164 11.04 26.40 10.09
C GLY A 164 10.73 25.80 8.71
N SER A 165 10.31 26.58 7.72
CA SER A 165 10.15 26.07 6.35
C SER A 165 11.47 25.52 5.76
N TYR A 166 11.35 24.58 4.82
CA TYR A 166 12.46 23.98 4.09
C TYR A 166 12.16 24.05 2.58
N GLN A 167 13.07 24.67 1.82
CA GLN A 167 12.87 24.98 0.39
C GLN A 167 11.51 25.68 0.09
N GLY A 168 11.02 26.50 1.03
CA GLY A 168 9.73 27.20 0.92
C GLY A 168 8.48 26.36 1.24
N ARG A 169 8.65 25.09 1.62
CA ARG A 169 7.58 24.16 2.01
C ARG A 169 7.51 23.92 3.51
N ASN A 170 6.35 23.45 3.95
CA ASN A 170 6.11 22.97 5.31
C ASN A 170 5.01 21.90 5.24
N ALA A 171 5.44 20.63 5.12
CA ALA A 171 4.54 19.49 4.98
C ALA A 171 3.55 19.36 6.17
N ALA A 172 3.98 19.69 7.39
CA ALA A 172 3.14 19.63 8.59
C ALA A 172 1.96 20.62 8.53
N SER A 173 2.22 21.87 8.13
CA SER A 173 1.14 22.86 7.96
C SER A 173 0.35 22.69 6.68
N GLU A 174 0.93 22.18 5.60
CA GLU A 174 0.20 21.79 4.38
C GLU A 174 -0.80 20.64 4.69
N LEU A 175 -0.37 19.63 5.46
CA LEU A 175 -1.23 18.56 6.00
C LEU A 175 -2.34 19.13 6.89
N SER A 176 -1.98 19.88 7.93
CA SER A 176 -2.92 20.50 8.86
C SER A 176 -3.97 21.37 8.15
N ALA A 177 -3.56 22.11 7.10
CA ALA A 177 -4.46 22.90 6.28
C ALA A 177 -5.38 22.05 5.37
N LEU A 178 -4.89 20.93 4.80
CA LEU A 178 -5.74 20.01 4.03
C LEU A 178 -6.84 19.39 4.90
N MET A 179 -6.51 19.11 6.15
CA MET A 179 -7.42 18.51 7.13
C MET A 179 -8.48 19.51 7.60
N SER A 180 -8.10 20.77 7.82
CA SER A 180 -9.07 21.87 7.97
C SER A 180 -9.93 22.06 6.70
N GLY A 181 -9.39 21.77 5.52
CA GLY A 181 -10.15 21.76 4.26
C GLY A 181 -11.21 20.66 4.21
N LEU A 182 -10.85 19.42 4.59
CA LEU A 182 -11.78 18.29 4.69
C LEU A 182 -12.88 18.53 5.74
N TYR A 183 -12.56 19.25 6.82
CA TYR A 183 -13.53 19.70 7.82
C TYR A 183 -14.55 20.66 7.24
N VAL A 184 -14.08 21.71 6.55
CA VAL A 184 -14.96 22.67 5.88
C VAL A 184 -15.83 21.98 4.82
N GLU A 185 -15.29 21.00 4.09
CA GLU A 185 -16.07 20.20 3.15
C GLU A 185 -17.16 19.37 3.84
N SER A 186 -16.83 18.70 4.94
CA SER A 186 -17.77 17.87 5.68
C SER A 186 -18.90 18.70 6.32
N LEU A 187 -18.56 19.86 6.90
CA LEU A 187 -19.56 20.83 7.40
C LEU A 187 -20.48 21.33 6.29
N TYR A 188 -19.94 21.59 5.09
CA TYR A 188 -20.73 22.01 3.95
C TYR A 188 -21.70 20.90 3.49
N LEU A 189 -21.25 19.65 3.40
CA LEU A 189 -22.11 18.51 3.04
C LEU A 189 -23.21 18.25 4.08
N LEU A 190 -22.87 18.24 5.39
CA LEU A 190 -23.81 17.95 6.48
C LEU A 190 -24.77 19.10 6.82
N GLU A 191 -24.26 20.32 6.96
CA GLU A 191 -25.02 21.41 7.59
C GLU A 191 -25.58 22.42 6.57
N VAL A 192 -24.91 22.57 5.41
CA VAL A 192 -25.36 23.46 4.33
C VAL A 192 -26.20 22.71 3.30
N ILE A 193 -25.66 21.65 2.71
CA ILE A 193 -26.35 20.82 1.71
C ILE A 193 -27.36 19.86 2.36
N LYS A 194 -27.12 19.44 3.61
CA LYS A 194 -27.95 18.47 4.35
C LYS A 194 -28.09 17.15 3.59
N LEU A 195 -26.97 16.68 3.08
CA LEU A 195 -26.91 15.38 2.42
C LEU A 195 -27.19 14.30 3.47
N ALA A 196 -28.06 13.35 3.13
CA ALA A 196 -28.40 12.24 4.03
C ALA A 196 -27.18 11.35 4.28
N GLU A 197 -27.21 10.56 5.36
CA GLU A 197 -26.24 9.46 5.48
C GLU A 197 -26.39 8.50 4.28
N PRO A 198 -25.30 7.90 3.78
CA PRO A 198 -25.32 7.13 2.54
C PRO A 198 -26.22 5.90 2.61
N GLU A 199 -26.99 5.64 1.55
CA GLU A 199 -27.76 4.41 1.38
C GLU A 199 -27.00 3.45 0.45
N GLY A 200 -26.41 2.39 1.00
CA GLY A 200 -25.73 1.36 0.22
C GLY A 200 -24.71 0.53 1.00
N SER A 201 -24.10 -0.47 0.34
CA SER A 201 -23.07 -1.34 0.90
C SER A 201 -21.65 -1.07 0.37
N ALA A 202 -21.50 -0.25 -0.67
CA ALA A 202 -20.21 0.05 -1.28
C ALA A 202 -19.77 1.48 -0.94
N PRO A 203 -18.56 1.70 -0.41
CA PRO A 203 -18.14 3.01 0.07
C PRO A 203 -17.93 4.00 -1.08
N ASP A 204 -18.35 5.24 -0.87
CA ASP A 204 -17.96 6.39 -1.68
C ASP A 204 -17.22 7.47 -0.85
N TYR A 205 -16.61 8.43 -1.53
CA TYR A 205 -15.86 9.52 -0.91
C TYR A 205 -16.71 10.35 0.07
N ILE A 206 -17.97 10.62 -0.31
CA ILE A 206 -18.93 11.33 0.54
C ILE A 206 -19.15 10.55 1.84
N ASP A 207 -19.31 9.23 1.77
CA ASP A 207 -19.51 8.35 2.92
C ASP A 207 -18.35 8.45 3.92
N VAL A 208 -17.12 8.46 3.41
CA VAL A 208 -15.91 8.63 4.24
C VAL A 208 -15.92 9.99 4.94
N LEU A 209 -16.38 11.06 4.31
CA LEU A 209 -16.51 12.38 4.93
C LEU A 209 -17.63 12.43 5.97
N LEU A 210 -18.85 12.04 5.60
CA LEU A 210 -20.03 12.10 6.47
C LEU A 210 -19.85 11.25 7.73
N SER A 211 -19.36 10.02 7.59
CA SER A 211 -19.07 9.10 8.72
C SER A 211 -17.91 9.57 9.61
N SER A 212 -17.00 10.39 9.10
CA SER A 212 -15.89 10.96 9.88
C SER A 212 -16.29 12.22 10.63
N ALA A 213 -17.21 13.00 10.06
CA ALA A 213 -17.68 14.25 10.66
C ALA A 213 -18.81 14.04 11.69
N SER A 214 -19.67 13.04 11.51
CA SER A 214 -20.62 12.61 12.55
C SER A 214 -19.96 12.02 13.80
N ARG A 215 -18.64 11.75 13.73
CA ARG A 215 -17.80 11.21 14.82
C ARG A 215 -16.75 12.22 15.33
N ASP A 216 -16.96 13.52 15.05
CA ASP A 216 -16.22 14.67 15.62
C ASP A 216 -14.70 14.75 15.41
N ASN A 217 -14.05 13.85 14.64
CA ASN A 217 -12.59 13.71 14.73
C ASN A 217 -11.74 13.98 13.46
N LEU A 218 -12.28 13.94 12.22
CA LEU A 218 -11.54 14.02 10.93
C LEU A 218 -10.47 12.94 10.70
N ARG A 219 -9.89 12.40 11.77
CA ARG A 219 -8.89 11.33 11.83
C ARG A 219 -9.36 10.07 11.12
N GLY A 220 -10.67 9.78 11.17
CA GLY A 220 -11.29 8.74 10.34
C GLY A 220 -10.95 8.92 8.86
N ALA A 221 -11.28 10.07 8.27
CA ALA A 221 -10.94 10.39 6.88
C ALA A 221 -9.43 10.48 6.67
N ALA A 222 -8.67 11.12 7.57
CA ALA A 222 -7.21 11.27 7.43
C ALA A 222 -6.48 9.92 7.33
N ALA A 223 -6.83 8.97 8.20
CA ALA A 223 -6.26 7.63 8.21
C ALA A 223 -6.65 6.84 6.95
N GLN A 224 -7.91 6.91 6.52
CA GLN A 224 -8.38 6.19 5.33
C GLN A 224 -7.82 6.74 4.02
N LEU A 225 -7.73 8.07 3.90
CA LEU A 225 -7.43 8.75 2.63
C LEU A 225 -5.94 9.01 2.41
N PHE A 226 -5.14 9.07 3.49
CA PHE A 226 -3.71 9.43 3.42
C PHE A 226 -2.79 8.49 4.20
N ARG A 227 -3.34 7.56 5.01
CA ARG A 227 -2.62 6.79 6.04
C ARG A 227 -1.72 7.69 6.90
N VAL A 228 -2.29 8.77 7.44
CA VAL A 228 -1.63 9.71 8.36
C VAL A 228 -2.48 9.91 9.62
N ASP A 229 -1.89 9.74 10.80
CA ASP A 229 -2.52 10.15 12.07
C ASP A 229 -2.55 11.68 12.20
N LEU A 230 -3.76 12.21 12.34
CA LEU A 230 -4.03 13.65 12.37
C LEU A 230 -3.81 14.30 13.74
N ASP A 231 -4.13 13.59 14.82
CA ASP A 231 -4.06 14.13 16.19
C ASP A 231 -2.59 14.51 16.49
N LEU A 232 -1.68 13.60 16.14
CA LEU A 232 -0.24 13.79 16.29
C LEU A 232 0.29 14.98 15.46
N ALA A 233 -0.24 15.20 14.25
CA ALA A 233 0.18 16.30 13.39
C ALA A 233 -0.27 17.67 13.94
N TYR A 234 -1.52 17.78 14.42
CA TYR A 234 -1.99 19.00 15.10
C TYR A 234 -1.23 19.25 16.40
N GLU A 235 -0.94 18.22 17.19
CA GLU A 235 -0.17 18.36 18.44
C GLU A 235 1.26 18.85 18.20
N ALA A 236 1.96 18.33 17.18
CA ALA A 236 3.26 18.83 16.78
C ALA A 236 3.22 20.31 16.37
N VAL A 237 2.17 20.74 15.65
CA VAL A 237 1.94 22.17 15.31
C VAL A 237 1.63 23.02 16.54
N ARG A 238 0.84 22.51 17.48
CA ARG A 238 0.50 23.18 18.73
C ARG A 238 1.74 23.39 19.60
N MET A 239 2.53 22.35 19.82
CA MET A 239 3.76 22.40 20.63
C MET A 239 4.86 23.26 20.00
N ALA A 240 5.04 23.22 18.67
CA ALA A 240 6.01 24.06 17.97
C ALA A 240 5.78 25.57 18.17
N ARG A 241 4.51 25.98 18.30
CA ARG A 241 4.11 27.40 18.30
C ARG A 241 3.76 27.94 19.69
N ASN A 242 3.02 27.15 20.46
CA ASN A 242 2.29 27.58 21.66
C ASN A 242 2.57 26.66 22.87
N ALA A 243 3.78 26.10 22.99
CA ALA A 243 4.15 25.33 24.18
C ALA A 243 3.95 26.17 25.46
N PRO A 244 3.27 25.64 26.49
CA PRO A 244 2.92 26.42 27.69
C PRO A 244 4.13 26.73 28.58
N SER A 245 5.20 25.94 28.48
CA SER A 245 6.48 26.18 29.16
C SER A 245 7.63 25.49 28.42
N VAL A 246 8.87 25.81 28.81
CA VAL A 246 10.08 25.11 28.34
C VAL A 246 10.03 23.63 28.76
N ASP A 247 9.65 23.33 30.00
CA ASP A 247 9.56 21.96 30.51
C ASP A 247 8.54 21.13 29.72
N ALA A 248 7.35 21.68 29.44
CA ALA A 248 6.33 21.01 28.64
C ALA A 248 6.81 20.70 27.21
N LEU A 249 7.58 21.61 26.59
CA LEU A 249 8.18 21.39 25.29
C LEU A 249 9.25 20.28 25.34
N VAL A 250 10.09 20.27 26.37
CA VAL A 250 11.12 19.24 26.60
C VAL A 250 10.49 17.87 26.83
N ASP A 251 9.44 17.78 27.65
CA ASP A 251 8.78 16.52 27.97
C ASP A 251 7.97 15.96 26.80
N TYR A 252 7.27 16.82 26.04
CA TYR A 252 6.65 16.42 24.77
C TYR A 252 7.71 15.89 23.79
N THR A 253 8.81 16.62 23.61
CA THR A 253 9.90 16.23 22.70
C THR A 253 10.51 14.89 23.12
N ARG A 254 10.73 14.66 24.42
CA ARG A 254 11.22 13.37 24.96
C ARG A 254 10.20 12.24 24.80
N GLY A 255 8.90 12.53 24.93
CA GLY A 255 7.83 11.58 24.64
C GLY A 255 7.85 11.14 23.18
N ALA A 256 7.87 12.11 22.26
CA ALA A 256 7.99 11.87 20.83
C ALA A 256 9.27 11.09 20.46
N THR A 257 10.40 11.35 21.13
CA THR A 257 11.64 10.56 20.94
C THR A 257 11.44 9.08 21.31
N ARG A 258 10.72 8.77 22.40
CA ARG A 258 10.45 7.36 22.79
C ARG A 258 9.55 6.68 21.76
N SER A 259 8.43 7.30 21.40
CA SER A 259 7.51 6.74 20.41
C SER A 259 8.14 6.59 19.02
N ALA A 260 9.04 7.49 18.62
CA ALA A 260 9.78 7.35 17.37
C ALA A 260 10.74 6.16 17.39
N SER A 261 11.42 5.90 18.52
CA SER A 261 12.27 4.71 18.69
C SER A 261 11.46 3.41 18.73
N GLU A 262 10.33 3.39 19.43
CA GLU A 262 9.41 2.25 19.48
C GLU A 262 8.86 1.91 18.08
N LEU A 263 8.40 2.93 17.35
CA LEU A 263 7.91 2.76 15.97
C LEU A 263 9.03 2.40 14.99
N ALA A 264 10.28 2.82 15.22
CA ALA A 264 11.40 2.42 14.37
C ALA A 264 11.65 0.91 14.48
N SER A 265 11.66 0.39 15.70
CA SER A 265 11.75 -1.06 15.95
C SER A 265 10.57 -1.81 15.33
N SER A 266 9.32 -1.35 15.52
CA SER A 266 8.16 -2.05 14.94
C SER A 266 8.09 -1.96 13.41
N SER A 267 8.51 -0.84 12.82
CA SER A 267 8.49 -0.65 11.36
C SER A 267 9.50 -1.57 10.66
N MET A 268 10.65 -1.81 11.29
CA MET A 268 11.64 -2.76 10.77
C MET A 268 11.09 -4.18 10.77
N VAL A 269 10.47 -4.63 11.87
CA VAL A 269 9.85 -5.96 11.96
C VAL A 269 8.73 -6.13 10.92
N ALA A 270 7.84 -5.14 10.80
CA ALA A 270 6.74 -5.16 9.83
C ALA A 270 7.24 -5.18 8.37
N ALA A 271 8.29 -4.43 8.04
CA ALA A 271 8.85 -4.42 6.68
C ALA A 271 9.59 -5.70 6.30
N LEU A 272 10.07 -6.46 7.29
CA LEU A 272 10.70 -7.76 7.08
C LEU A 272 9.68 -8.88 6.77
N LYS A 273 8.40 -8.68 7.11
CA LYS A 273 7.33 -9.60 6.74
C LYS A 273 6.98 -9.48 5.26
N SER A 274 6.58 -10.59 4.65
CA SER A 274 6.10 -10.60 3.25
C SER A 274 4.83 -9.77 3.05
N GLN A 275 4.01 -9.63 4.09
CA GLN A 275 2.82 -8.78 4.14
C GLN A 275 2.70 -8.16 5.54
N ALA A 276 2.34 -6.88 5.61
CA ALA A 276 2.09 -6.19 6.87
C ALA A 276 0.63 -6.35 7.31
N ASN A 277 0.39 -6.70 8.57
CA ASN A 277 -0.96 -6.82 9.11
C ASN A 277 -1.61 -5.43 9.39
N PRO A 278 -2.94 -5.34 9.57
CA PRO A 278 -3.62 -4.06 9.85
C PRO A 278 -3.02 -3.22 10.99
N ALA A 279 -2.56 -3.81 12.10
CA ALA A 279 -1.92 -3.06 13.19
C ALA A 279 -0.53 -2.53 12.81
N GLU A 280 0.21 -3.25 11.98
CA GLU A 280 1.49 -2.82 11.42
C GLU A 280 1.29 -1.68 10.39
N LEU A 281 0.23 -1.74 9.58
CA LEU A 281 -0.17 -0.65 8.67
C LEU A 281 -0.59 0.61 9.45
N ASP A 282 -1.30 0.47 10.57
CA ASP A 282 -1.67 1.58 11.44
C ASP A 282 -0.48 2.16 12.22
N ARG A 283 0.46 1.33 12.69
CA ARG A 283 1.77 1.81 13.19
C ARG A 283 2.56 2.53 12.08
N GLY A 284 2.49 2.03 10.85
CA GLY A 284 3.03 2.69 9.67
C GLY A 284 2.43 4.08 9.43
N SER A 285 1.11 4.24 9.64
CA SER A 285 0.41 5.54 9.60
C SER A 285 0.90 6.51 10.68
N GLN A 286 1.15 6.03 11.90
CA GLN A 286 1.73 6.83 12.98
C GLN A 286 3.18 7.23 12.68
N ALA A 287 4.01 6.28 12.21
CA ALA A 287 5.39 6.53 11.79
C ALA A 287 5.46 7.58 10.67
N ARG A 288 4.59 7.46 9.67
CA ARG A 288 4.42 8.44 8.59
C ARG A 288 4.08 9.83 9.12
N ALA A 289 3.10 9.93 10.02
CA ALA A 289 2.70 11.19 10.64
C ALA A 289 3.84 11.82 11.44
N MET A 290 4.61 11.03 12.21
CA MET A 290 5.82 11.49 12.90
C MET A 290 6.85 12.07 11.94
N LEU A 291 7.17 11.35 10.85
CA LEU A 291 8.15 11.77 9.85
C LEU A 291 7.70 13.00 9.04
N ILE A 292 6.38 13.22 8.86
CA ILE A 292 5.87 14.44 8.24
C ILE A 292 5.92 15.63 9.21
N ALA A 293 5.47 15.45 10.46
CA ALA A 293 5.19 16.56 11.37
C ALA A 293 6.36 16.97 12.28
N LEU A 294 7.08 16.00 12.86
CA LEU A 294 8.06 16.24 13.91
C LEU A 294 9.40 16.82 13.41
N PRO A 295 9.91 16.48 12.20
CA PRO A 295 11.06 17.19 11.62
C PRO A 295 10.81 18.70 11.46
N TRP A 296 9.60 19.10 11.06
CA TRP A 296 9.23 20.51 10.98
C TRP A 296 9.11 21.15 12.38
N MET A 297 8.53 20.44 13.37
CA MET A 297 8.48 20.93 14.75
C MET A 297 9.89 21.19 15.29
N ALA A 298 10.79 20.21 15.19
CA ALA A 298 12.19 20.32 15.59
C ALA A 298 12.87 21.53 14.93
N ARG A 299 12.68 21.69 13.61
CA ARG A 299 13.21 22.83 12.85
C ARG A 299 12.61 24.17 13.27
N THR A 300 11.33 24.23 13.63
CA THR A 300 10.66 25.44 14.13
C THR A 300 11.17 25.83 15.51
N ILE A 301 11.31 24.87 16.42
CA ILE A 301 11.88 25.08 17.76
C ILE A 301 13.30 25.64 17.66
N MET A 302 14.15 25.03 16.83
CA MET A 302 15.57 25.43 16.69
C MET A 302 15.76 26.80 16.02
N ASN A 303 14.83 27.24 15.17
CA ASN A 303 14.83 28.59 14.61
C ASN A 303 14.13 29.63 15.53
N GLY A 304 13.39 29.17 16.54
CA GLY A 304 12.70 30.01 17.52
C GLY A 304 13.57 30.41 18.72
N PRO A 305 13.05 31.25 19.63
CA PRO A 305 13.76 31.65 20.84
C PRO A 305 14.06 30.47 21.76
N SER A 306 13.16 29.47 21.84
CA SER A 306 13.29 28.29 22.69
C SER A 306 14.46 27.38 22.31
N GLY A 307 14.88 27.35 21.04
CA GLY A 307 16.03 26.57 20.58
C GLY A 307 17.39 27.01 21.15
N LYS A 308 17.45 28.15 21.85
CA LYS A 308 18.63 28.59 22.61
C LYS A 308 18.74 27.98 24.00
N ASP A 309 17.67 27.36 24.51
CA ASP A 309 17.69 26.67 25.79
C ASP A 309 18.44 25.32 25.67
N PRO A 310 19.43 25.04 26.54
CA PRO A 310 20.22 23.80 26.45
C PRO A 310 19.42 22.52 26.65
N ALA A 311 18.34 22.53 27.45
CA ALA A 311 17.49 21.36 27.66
C ALA A 311 16.62 21.09 26.44
N VAL A 312 16.08 22.15 25.81
CA VAL A 312 15.35 22.06 24.53
C VAL A 312 16.26 21.56 23.42
N ALA A 313 17.45 22.15 23.24
CA ALA A 313 18.41 21.73 22.23
C ALA A 313 18.84 20.25 22.39
N SER A 314 19.05 19.80 23.64
CA SER A 314 19.33 18.40 23.96
C SER A 314 18.17 17.47 23.60
N ALA A 315 16.93 17.83 23.97
CA ALA A 315 15.74 17.05 23.64
C ALA A 315 15.53 16.94 22.12
N VAL A 316 15.67 18.05 21.39
CA VAL A 316 15.58 18.07 19.92
C VAL A 316 16.70 17.25 19.28
N SER A 317 17.93 17.26 19.81
CA SER A 317 19.01 16.41 19.31
C SER A 317 18.68 14.92 19.43
N GLY A 318 18.07 14.49 20.54
CA GLY A 318 17.56 13.13 20.71
C GLY A 318 16.45 12.79 19.73
N LEU A 319 15.50 13.72 19.52
CA LEU A 319 14.40 13.53 18.57
C LEU A 319 14.91 13.39 17.12
N VAL A 320 15.88 14.21 16.69
CA VAL A 320 16.46 14.12 15.34
C VAL A 320 17.14 12.77 15.11
N ALA A 321 17.85 12.23 16.12
CA ALA A 321 18.46 10.91 16.02
C ALA A 321 17.40 9.79 15.92
N ALA A 322 16.34 9.83 16.74
CA ALA A 322 15.26 8.85 16.69
C ALA A 322 14.48 8.92 15.37
N LEU A 323 14.19 10.12 14.86
CA LEU A 323 13.51 10.31 13.56
C LEU A 323 14.38 9.86 12.37
N ALA A 324 15.71 9.99 12.45
CA ALA A 324 16.61 9.43 11.43
C ALA A 324 16.59 7.90 11.42
N SER A 325 16.56 7.26 12.60
CA SER A 325 16.37 5.81 12.72
C SER A 325 15.00 5.38 12.19
N LEU A 326 13.93 6.07 12.58
CA LEU A 326 12.56 5.80 12.10
C LEU A 326 12.44 5.95 10.59
N SER A 327 13.06 6.99 10.01
CA SER A 327 13.10 7.22 8.57
C SER A 327 13.74 6.06 7.80
N SER A 328 14.82 5.47 8.34
CA SER A 328 15.55 4.38 7.71
C SER A 328 14.88 3.01 7.86
N SER A 329 14.03 2.81 8.87
CA SER A 329 13.22 1.61 9.03
C SER A 329 11.88 1.71 8.28
N TYR A 330 11.24 2.88 8.32
CA TYR A 330 9.95 3.12 7.70
C TYR A 330 10.02 3.17 6.16
N SER A 331 11.17 3.51 5.56
CA SER A 331 11.33 3.56 4.10
C SER A 331 10.93 2.27 3.39
N TYR A 332 11.04 1.13 4.07
CA TYR A 332 10.67 -0.19 3.57
C TYR A 332 9.22 -0.59 3.86
N LEU A 333 8.60 -0.03 4.90
CA LEU A 333 7.18 -0.19 5.21
C LEU A 333 6.30 0.76 4.36
N ASP A 334 6.85 1.90 3.92
CA ASP A 334 6.18 2.92 3.10
C ASP A 334 5.49 2.34 1.84
N PRO A 335 6.12 1.48 1.02
CA PRO A 335 5.46 0.91 -0.15
C PRO A 335 4.27 0.00 0.19
N LEU A 336 4.33 -0.73 1.32
CA LEU A 336 3.23 -1.58 1.77
C LEU A 336 2.04 -0.75 2.25
N VAL A 337 2.30 0.27 3.09
CA VAL A 337 1.27 1.23 3.56
C VAL A 337 0.62 1.96 2.39
N MET A 338 1.41 2.36 1.38
CA MET A 338 0.90 3.04 0.18
C MET A 338 0.19 2.10 -0.79
N SER A 339 0.58 0.83 -0.89
CA SER A 339 -0.14 -0.21 -1.64
C SER A 339 -1.53 -0.46 -1.06
N ASP A 340 -1.64 -0.61 0.26
CA ASP A 340 -2.93 -0.72 0.96
C ASP A 340 -3.80 0.54 0.77
N THR A 341 -3.23 1.74 0.98
CA THR A 341 -3.95 3.01 0.75
C THR A 341 -4.52 3.06 -0.67
N ARG A 342 -3.74 2.60 -1.64
CA ARG A 342 -4.10 2.60 -3.06
C ARG A 342 -5.28 1.68 -3.35
N LYS A 343 -5.30 0.47 -2.79
CA LYS A 343 -6.43 -0.47 -2.89
C LYS A 343 -7.71 0.17 -2.37
N ARG A 344 -7.68 0.68 -1.14
CA ARG A 344 -8.83 1.33 -0.49
C ARG A 344 -9.37 2.52 -1.28
N LEU A 345 -8.50 3.34 -1.89
CA LEU A 345 -8.93 4.49 -2.69
C LEU A 345 -9.50 4.10 -4.06
N ASN A 346 -9.12 2.93 -4.59
CA ASN A 346 -9.65 2.42 -5.84
C ASN A 346 -11.08 1.84 -5.67
N GLU A 347 -11.40 1.33 -4.48
CA GLU A 347 -12.74 0.82 -4.10
C GLU A 347 -13.83 1.91 -4.13
N LEU A 348 -13.49 3.16 -3.80
CA LEU A 348 -14.44 4.28 -3.71
C LEU A 348 -15.15 4.59 -5.04
N ARG A 349 -16.49 4.70 -5.07
CA ARG A 349 -17.32 4.77 -6.29
C ARG A 349 -17.60 6.16 -6.91
N PHE A 350 -16.71 7.13 -6.76
CA PHE A 350 -16.93 8.54 -7.17
C PHE A 350 -16.69 8.92 -8.65
N ARG A 351 -16.23 7.99 -9.51
CA ARG A 351 -15.97 8.28 -10.95
C ARG A 351 -17.03 7.63 -11.84
N LEU A 352 -17.26 8.16 -13.03
CA LEU A 352 -18.03 7.43 -14.05
C LEU A 352 -17.17 6.30 -14.66
N PRO A 353 -17.77 5.17 -15.07
CA PRO A 353 -17.08 4.15 -15.86
C PRO A 353 -16.44 4.75 -17.11
N ASP A 354 -15.22 4.32 -17.43
CA ASP A 354 -14.49 4.80 -18.60
C ASP A 354 -15.09 4.15 -19.87
N PRO A 355 -15.46 4.91 -20.91
CA PRO A 355 -15.96 4.35 -22.16
C PRO A 355 -15.02 3.32 -22.84
N GLY A 356 -13.71 3.40 -22.57
CA GLY A 356 -12.71 2.44 -23.06
C GLY A 356 -12.45 1.25 -22.14
N ALA A 357 -13.14 1.14 -21.00
CA ALA A 357 -13.05 -0.01 -20.11
C ALA A 357 -13.47 -1.31 -20.83
N PRO A 358 -12.87 -2.47 -20.51
CA PRO A 358 -13.31 -3.75 -21.02
C PRO A 358 -14.79 -4.01 -20.70
N ARG A 359 -15.54 -4.55 -21.67
CA ARG A 359 -16.91 -5.03 -21.46
C ARG A 359 -16.93 -6.54 -21.56
N LEU A 360 -17.43 -7.18 -20.51
CA LEU A 360 -17.63 -8.62 -20.49
C LEU A 360 -19.05 -8.91 -20.99
N ASP A 361 -19.16 -9.25 -22.27
CA ASP A 361 -20.39 -9.82 -22.82
C ASP A 361 -20.42 -11.34 -22.54
N GLY A 362 -21.49 -11.83 -21.93
CA GLY A 362 -21.71 -13.26 -21.66
C GLY A 362 -22.05 -13.59 -20.20
N GLU A 363 -22.42 -14.86 -19.96
CA GLU A 363 -22.62 -15.39 -18.60
C GLU A 363 -21.27 -15.68 -17.92
N SER A 364 -21.24 -15.67 -16.59
CA SER A 364 -20.04 -16.02 -15.83
C SER A 364 -19.68 -17.50 -16.05
N ILE A 365 -18.42 -17.79 -16.32
CA ILE A 365 -17.94 -19.16 -16.58
C ILE A 365 -17.79 -19.91 -15.26
N THR A 366 -18.83 -20.62 -14.87
CA THR A 366 -18.83 -21.56 -13.75
C THR A 366 -18.56 -22.98 -14.23
N TYR A 367 -17.90 -23.78 -13.41
CA TYR A 367 -17.87 -25.24 -13.58
C TYR A 367 -18.85 -25.87 -12.61
N ASP A 368 -19.74 -26.72 -13.11
CA ASP A 368 -20.50 -27.63 -12.26
C ASP A 368 -19.51 -28.51 -11.48
N ASP A 369 -19.82 -28.78 -10.21
CA ASP A 369 -19.04 -29.67 -9.34
C ASP A 369 -19.24 -31.14 -9.75
N GLN A 370 -18.63 -31.50 -10.89
CA GLN A 370 -18.67 -32.84 -11.46
C GLN A 370 -17.41 -33.62 -11.04
N SER A 371 -17.60 -34.91 -10.77
CA SER A 371 -16.57 -35.85 -10.26
C SER A 371 -15.44 -36.20 -11.24
N GLY A 372 -15.17 -35.34 -12.24
CA GLY A 372 -14.16 -35.50 -13.28
C GLY A 372 -13.31 -34.25 -13.54
N GLY A 373 -13.40 -33.23 -12.68
CA GLY A 373 -12.72 -31.93 -12.83
C GLY A 373 -13.38 -31.00 -13.86
N PRO A 374 -12.81 -29.81 -14.11
CA PRO A 374 -13.42 -28.82 -14.99
C PRO A 374 -13.46 -29.32 -16.43
N GLY A 375 -14.54 -28.94 -17.13
CA GLY A 375 -14.61 -29.06 -18.58
C GLY A 375 -13.58 -28.17 -19.28
N ALA A 376 -13.39 -28.39 -20.58
CA ALA A 376 -12.53 -27.54 -21.40
C ALA A 376 -12.98 -26.07 -21.32
N PHE A 377 -12.03 -25.14 -21.33
CA PHE A 377 -12.36 -23.71 -21.29
C PHE A 377 -13.10 -23.29 -22.58
N PRO A 378 -14.19 -22.50 -22.50
CA PRO A 378 -14.94 -22.09 -23.69
C PRO A 378 -14.06 -21.45 -24.77
N GLY A 379 -14.04 -22.06 -25.96
CA GLY A 379 -13.24 -21.60 -27.11
C GLY A 379 -11.80 -22.09 -27.17
N SER A 380 -11.30 -22.84 -26.17
CA SER A 380 -9.93 -23.36 -26.20
C SER A 380 -9.72 -24.40 -27.32
N SER A 381 -8.64 -24.26 -28.08
CA SER A 381 -8.13 -25.27 -29.01
C SER A 381 -7.26 -26.32 -28.30
N SER A 382 -6.60 -25.91 -27.22
CA SER A 382 -5.66 -26.72 -26.43
C SER A 382 -5.53 -26.16 -25.02
N GLU A 383 -5.09 -27.00 -24.09
CA GLU A 383 -4.85 -26.66 -22.68
C GLU A 383 -3.54 -27.28 -22.23
N THR A 384 -2.78 -26.58 -21.39
CA THR A 384 -1.60 -27.11 -20.71
C THR A 384 -1.77 -26.93 -19.20
N TRP A 385 -1.42 -27.97 -18.45
CA TRP A 385 -1.47 -27.98 -16.99
C TRP A 385 -0.06 -27.87 -16.42
N TYR A 386 0.10 -27.08 -15.37
CA TYR A 386 1.37 -26.78 -14.73
C TYR A 386 1.25 -26.92 -13.22
N ARG A 387 2.32 -27.36 -12.56
CA ARG A 387 2.40 -27.37 -11.10
C ARG A 387 2.58 -25.95 -10.54
N PHE A 388 3.28 -25.07 -11.27
CA PHE A 388 3.57 -23.71 -10.83
C PHE A 388 3.16 -22.66 -11.86
N CYS A 389 2.74 -21.50 -11.37
CA CYS A 389 2.57 -20.29 -12.15
C CYS A 389 3.51 -19.21 -11.59
N PHE A 390 4.26 -18.52 -12.42
CA PHE A 390 5.16 -17.44 -12.02
C PHE A 390 4.78 -16.12 -12.69
N GLN A 391 5.07 -15.01 -12.02
CA GLN A 391 4.96 -13.68 -12.61
C GLN A 391 6.29 -13.32 -13.28
N GLU A 392 6.35 -13.35 -14.61
CA GLU A 392 7.51 -12.87 -15.39
C GLU A 392 7.70 -11.36 -15.19
N ASN A 393 6.60 -10.65 -14.95
CA ASN A 393 6.50 -9.34 -14.35
C ASN A 393 5.14 -9.22 -13.62
N ALA A 394 4.90 -8.10 -12.93
CA ALA A 394 3.70 -7.86 -12.12
C ALA A 394 2.36 -7.89 -12.90
N TYR A 395 2.38 -8.08 -14.22
CA TYR A 395 1.21 -8.05 -15.09
C TYR A 395 1.07 -9.30 -15.99
N GLU A 396 2.06 -10.20 -16.00
CA GLU A 396 2.12 -11.35 -16.93
C GLU A 396 2.54 -12.65 -16.24
N CYS A 397 1.72 -13.68 -16.43
CA CYS A 397 1.89 -15.02 -15.82
C CYS A 397 2.49 -16.03 -16.81
N SER A 398 3.34 -16.94 -16.31
CA SER A 398 3.91 -18.07 -17.05
C SER A 398 3.75 -19.38 -16.27
N GLY A 399 3.46 -20.47 -16.98
CA GLY A 399 3.43 -21.82 -16.41
C GLY A 399 4.83 -22.45 -16.36
N ASP A 400 5.13 -23.18 -15.28
CA ASP A 400 6.34 -24.00 -15.19
C ASP A 400 6.07 -25.36 -14.52
N VAL A 401 6.94 -26.33 -14.79
CA VAL A 401 6.76 -27.75 -14.45
C VAL A 401 5.42 -28.28 -15.00
N PRO A 402 5.35 -28.61 -16.32
CA PRO A 402 4.13 -29.14 -16.92
C PRO A 402 3.79 -30.52 -16.36
N ILE A 403 2.50 -30.76 -16.12
CA ILE A 403 1.94 -32.01 -15.58
C ILE A 403 0.75 -32.48 -16.43
N ASP A 404 0.33 -33.73 -16.28
CA ASP A 404 -0.88 -34.21 -16.94
C ASP A 404 -2.16 -33.85 -16.16
N ARG A 405 -3.32 -33.98 -16.83
CA ARG A 405 -4.63 -33.66 -16.24
C ARG A 405 -4.98 -34.57 -15.05
N GLU A 406 -4.57 -35.84 -15.04
CA GLU A 406 -4.89 -36.76 -13.94
C GLU A 406 -4.07 -36.42 -12.68
N GLU A 407 -2.82 -35.97 -12.83
CA GLU A 407 -2.02 -35.41 -11.75
C GLU A 407 -2.56 -34.06 -11.26
N ALA A 408 -2.97 -33.18 -12.18
CA ALA A 408 -3.53 -31.86 -11.85
C ALA A 408 -4.79 -31.96 -10.99
N LEU A 409 -5.71 -32.89 -11.31
CA LEU A 409 -6.95 -33.08 -10.54
C LEU A 409 -6.75 -33.72 -9.16
N ARG A 410 -5.53 -34.18 -8.83
CA ARG A 410 -5.21 -34.77 -7.53
C ARG A 410 -4.55 -33.79 -6.56
N GLY A 411 -4.54 -32.48 -6.86
CA GLY A 411 -3.91 -31.47 -6.00
C GLY A 411 -4.12 -30.04 -6.48
N SER A 412 -3.19 -29.14 -6.14
CA SER A 412 -3.13 -27.76 -6.67
C SER A 412 -2.43 -27.73 -8.03
N ALA A 413 -3.05 -27.11 -9.04
CA ALA A 413 -2.50 -26.98 -10.37
C ALA A 413 -3.02 -25.72 -11.09
N PHE A 414 -2.25 -25.25 -12.08
CA PHE A 414 -2.61 -24.13 -12.94
C PHE A 414 -2.91 -24.63 -14.36
N ARG A 415 -4.08 -24.27 -14.89
CA ARG A 415 -4.41 -24.47 -16.31
C ARG A 415 -4.14 -23.20 -17.09
N PHE A 416 -3.44 -23.33 -18.21
CA PHE A 416 -3.38 -22.33 -19.26
C PHE A 416 -4.19 -22.84 -20.46
N SER A 417 -5.21 -22.09 -20.85
CA SER A 417 -6.13 -22.43 -21.94
C SER A 417 -5.84 -21.54 -23.14
N TYR A 418 -5.63 -22.14 -24.31
CA TYR A 418 -5.19 -21.42 -25.52
C TYR A 418 -6.24 -21.49 -26.62
N GLY A 419 -6.44 -20.39 -27.34
CA GLY A 419 -7.32 -20.32 -28.50
C GLY A 419 -6.69 -20.90 -29.77
N PRO A 420 -7.39 -20.84 -30.92
CA PRO A 420 -6.91 -21.42 -32.18
C PRO A 420 -5.61 -20.80 -32.71
N ASP A 421 -5.33 -19.54 -32.37
CA ASP A 421 -4.15 -18.79 -32.85
C ASP A 421 -2.98 -18.83 -31.84
N GLY A 422 -3.12 -19.59 -30.74
CA GLY A 422 -2.12 -19.75 -29.67
C GLY A 422 -2.15 -18.63 -28.63
N GLU A 423 -3.15 -17.76 -28.67
CA GLU A 423 -3.43 -16.76 -27.65
C GLU A 423 -3.90 -17.41 -26.34
N VAL A 424 -3.41 -16.95 -25.19
CA VAL A 424 -3.96 -17.37 -23.89
C VAL A 424 -5.37 -16.78 -23.75
N LEU A 425 -6.37 -17.63 -23.52
CA LEU A 425 -7.76 -17.28 -23.22
C LEU A 425 -8.03 -17.20 -21.71
N ALA A 426 -7.37 -18.06 -20.93
CA ALA A 426 -7.46 -18.07 -19.49
C ALA A 426 -6.23 -18.69 -18.82
N VAL A 427 -5.93 -18.20 -17.61
CA VAL A 427 -5.06 -18.83 -16.62
C VAL A 427 -5.90 -19.08 -15.38
N GLU A 428 -5.98 -20.32 -14.91
CA GLU A 428 -6.89 -20.74 -13.84
C GLU A 428 -6.16 -21.57 -12.80
N HIS A 429 -6.47 -21.36 -11.52
CA HIS A 429 -5.96 -22.19 -10.43
C HIS A 429 -7.06 -23.15 -9.92
N PHE A 430 -6.71 -24.43 -9.87
CA PHE A 430 -7.58 -25.50 -9.40
C PHE A 430 -6.95 -26.23 -8.21
N VAL A 431 -7.76 -26.55 -7.21
CA VAL A 431 -7.44 -27.48 -6.11
C VAL A 431 -8.42 -28.64 -6.18
N TYR A 432 -7.92 -29.87 -6.34
CA TYR A 432 -8.73 -31.08 -6.55
C TYR A 432 -9.80 -30.93 -7.65
N GLY A 433 -9.49 -30.17 -8.70
CA GLY A 433 -10.41 -29.86 -9.81
C GLY A 433 -11.43 -28.76 -9.54
N ARG A 434 -11.43 -28.13 -8.35
CA ARG A 434 -12.29 -27.00 -7.99
C ARG A 434 -11.56 -25.68 -8.18
N LEU A 435 -12.22 -24.68 -8.77
CA LEU A 435 -11.66 -23.35 -8.97
C LEU A 435 -11.41 -22.70 -7.59
N ARG A 436 -10.19 -22.21 -7.34
CA ARG A 436 -9.77 -21.62 -6.05
C ARG A 436 -8.81 -20.47 -6.26
N SER A 437 -8.88 -19.44 -5.41
CA SER A 437 -7.94 -18.31 -5.45
C SER A 437 -6.49 -18.75 -5.23
N SER A 438 -5.53 -18.02 -5.81
CA SER A 438 -4.09 -18.22 -5.58
C SER A 438 -3.35 -16.88 -5.50
N ASP A 439 -2.39 -16.81 -4.59
CA ASP A 439 -1.35 -15.78 -4.50
C ASP A 439 -0.60 -15.59 -5.83
N PHE A 440 -0.23 -16.68 -6.52
CA PHE A 440 0.41 -16.62 -7.84
C PHE A 440 -0.42 -15.87 -8.90
N LEU A 441 -1.75 -15.86 -8.75
CA LEU A 441 -2.70 -15.11 -9.59
C LEU A 441 -3.21 -13.81 -8.93
N GLN A 442 -2.48 -13.23 -7.99
CA GLN A 442 -2.83 -11.97 -7.30
C GLN A 442 -4.17 -12.07 -6.54
N TRP A 443 -4.39 -13.23 -5.91
CA TRP A 443 -5.61 -13.72 -5.25
C TRP A 443 -6.81 -14.00 -6.17
N ALA A 444 -6.66 -13.89 -7.48
CA ALA A 444 -7.68 -14.38 -8.40
C ALA A 444 -7.70 -15.91 -8.40
N ALA A 445 -8.86 -16.48 -8.75
CA ALA A 445 -8.98 -17.90 -9.10
C ALA A 445 -8.81 -18.11 -10.60
N ARG A 446 -9.14 -17.08 -11.40
CA ARG A 446 -8.96 -17.04 -12.85
C ARG A 446 -8.49 -15.66 -13.30
N ILE A 447 -7.54 -15.63 -14.24
CA ILE A 447 -7.29 -14.49 -15.12
C ILE A 447 -7.86 -14.87 -16.49
N ARG A 448 -8.87 -14.16 -16.99
CA ARG A 448 -9.49 -14.40 -18.29
C ARG A 448 -9.16 -13.27 -19.25
N THR A 449 -8.95 -13.55 -20.51
CA THR A 449 -8.55 -12.57 -21.53
C THR A 449 -9.56 -12.47 -22.66
N GLY A 450 -9.42 -11.45 -23.49
CA GLY A 450 -10.15 -11.33 -24.74
C GLY A 450 -9.70 -10.12 -25.57
N ARG A 451 -10.42 -9.88 -26.66
CA ARG A 451 -10.21 -8.75 -27.56
C ARG A 451 -11.57 -8.19 -27.99
N ASP A 452 -11.71 -6.87 -27.98
CA ASP A 452 -12.83 -6.13 -28.55
C ASP A 452 -12.34 -5.08 -29.56
N GLU A 453 -13.24 -4.21 -30.05
CA GLU A 453 -12.92 -3.12 -31.00
C GLU A 453 -11.90 -2.09 -30.48
N THR A 454 -11.74 -2.00 -29.17
CA THR A 454 -10.85 -1.07 -28.45
C THR A 454 -9.54 -1.71 -27.96
N GLY A 455 -9.31 -3.02 -28.20
CA GLY A 455 -8.03 -3.69 -27.95
C GLY A 455 -8.13 -5.01 -27.18
N GLU A 456 -6.98 -5.49 -26.69
CA GLU A 456 -6.90 -6.64 -25.79
C GLU A 456 -7.29 -6.26 -24.35
N TRP A 457 -7.84 -7.20 -23.60
CA TRP A 457 -8.14 -7.04 -22.19
C TRP A 457 -7.86 -8.32 -21.39
N ALA A 458 -7.66 -8.16 -20.08
CA ALA A 458 -7.70 -9.25 -19.11
C ALA A 458 -8.52 -8.85 -17.88
N VAL A 459 -9.17 -9.82 -17.23
CA VAL A 459 -9.95 -9.67 -16.00
C VAL A 459 -9.51 -10.68 -14.95
N TRP A 460 -9.42 -10.23 -13.69
CA TRP A 460 -9.13 -11.02 -12.51
C TRP A 460 -10.46 -11.39 -11.84
N GLU A 461 -10.80 -12.67 -11.86
CA GLU A 461 -12.06 -13.21 -11.36
C GLU A 461 -11.81 -14.06 -10.11
N ASN A 462 -12.66 -13.90 -9.09
CA ASN A 462 -12.66 -14.74 -7.90
C ASN A 462 -13.24 -16.15 -8.20
N ALA A 463 -13.29 -17.04 -7.20
CA ALA A 463 -13.82 -18.40 -7.36
C ALA A 463 -15.32 -18.47 -7.72
N TYR A 464 -16.06 -17.36 -7.58
CA TYR A 464 -17.47 -17.23 -7.95
C TYR A 464 -17.64 -16.77 -9.41
N GLY A 465 -16.54 -16.41 -10.08
CA GLY A 465 -16.54 -15.85 -11.43
C GLY A 465 -16.95 -14.38 -11.48
N ALA A 466 -16.76 -13.64 -10.38
CA ALA A 466 -16.98 -12.20 -10.30
C ALA A 466 -15.64 -11.43 -10.39
N PRO A 467 -15.56 -10.33 -11.17
CA PRO A 467 -14.42 -9.43 -11.18
C PRO A 467 -14.21 -8.75 -9.82
N PHE A 468 -12.97 -8.71 -9.32
CA PHE A 468 -12.65 -8.13 -8.00
C PHE A 468 -11.29 -7.41 -8.03
N TYR A 469 -10.99 -6.59 -7.01
CA TYR A 469 -9.68 -5.94 -6.89
C TYR A 469 -8.60 -6.95 -6.49
N ASN A 470 -7.69 -7.23 -7.42
CA ASN A 470 -6.54 -8.10 -7.19
C ASN A 470 -5.49 -7.48 -6.24
N GLU A 471 -4.40 -8.21 -5.99
CA GLU A 471 -3.29 -7.72 -5.15
C GLU A 471 -2.65 -6.40 -5.63
N SER A 472 -2.76 -6.06 -6.91
CA SER A 472 -2.29 -4.79 -7.47
C SER A 472 -3.35 -3.68 -7.47
N GLY A 473 -4.55 -3.91 -6.93
CA GLY A 473 -5.58 -2.89 -6.74
C GLY A 473 -6.45 -2.60 -7.96
N TYR A 474 -6.56 -3.53 -8.92
CA TYR A 474 -7.46 -3.42 -10.08
C TYR A 474 -8.15 -4.76 -10.38
N ALA A 475 -9.22 -4.71 -11.19
CA ALA A 475 -9.96 -5.90 -11.64
C ALA A 475 -9.72 -6.22 -13.11
N TYR A 476 -9.44 -5.21 -13.94
CA TYR A 476 -9.16 -5.37 -15.36
C TYR A 476 -7.90 -4.66 -15.81
N THR A 477 -7.30 -5.16 -16.89
CA THR A 477 -6.36 -4.42 -17.74
C THR A 477 -6.92 -4.23 -19.15
N ARG A 478 -6.59 -3.11 -19.77
CA ARG A 478 -6.73 -2.83 -21.21
C ARG A 478 -5.33 -2.72 -21.79
N ARG A 479 -5.01 -3.53 -22.81
CA ARG A 479 -3.74 -3.47 -23.55
C ARG A 479 -3.90 -2.74 -24.88
N SER A 480 -3.19 -1.64 -25.02
CA SER A 480 -3.06 -0.86 -26.26
C SER A 480 -1.71 -1.14 -26.94
N ILE A 481 -1.73 -1.68 -28.14
CA ILE A 481 -0.52 -2.06 -28.89
C ILE A 481 0.05 -0.85 -29.65
N SER A 482 1.38 -0.74 -29.69
CA SER A 482 2.12 0.22 -30.51
C SER A 482 3.23 -0.50 -31.30
N PRO A 483 3.87 0.14 -32.30
CA PRO A 483 5.00 -0.48 -33.02
C PRO A 483 6.19 -0.85 -32.12
N ASP A 484 6.37 -0.15 -31.00
CA ASP A 484 7.52 -0.31 -30.09
C ASP A 484 7.22 -1.20 -28.88
N GLY A 485 5.97 -1.68 -28.74
CA GLY A 485 5.53 -2.52 -27.62
C GLY A 485 4.03 -2.40 -27.34
N TYR A 486 3.65 -2.23 -26.07
CA TYR A 486 2.26 -2.00 -25.68
C TYR A 486 2.17 -1.18 -24.40
N SER A 487 0.97 -0.71 -24.03
CA SER A 487 0.70 -0.16 -22.70
C SER A 487 -0.52 -0.80 -22.06
N LEU A 488 -0.50 -0.90 -20.73
CA LEU A 488 -1.61 -1.35 -19.90
C LEU A 488 -2.28 -0.14 -19.24
N SER A 489 -3.61 -0.11 -19.20
CA SER A 489 -4.40 0.75 -18.31
C SER A 489 -5.29 -0.12 -17.42
N PHE A 490 -5.58 0.33 -16.20
CA PHE A 490 -6.22 -0.48 -15.16
C PHE A 490 -7.63 0.02 -14.81
N TYR A 491 -8.54 -0.90 -14.49
CA TYR A 491 -9.95 -0.58 -14.19
C TYR A 491 -10.49 -1.37 -12.99
N ALA A 492 -11.40 -0.73 -12.27
CA ALA A 492 -12.20 -1.32 -11.19
C ALA A 492 -13.26 -2.30 -11.74
N PRO A 493 -13.89 -3.15 -10.88
CA PRO A 493 -14.97 -4.08 -11.28
C PRO A 493 -16.13 -3.43 -12.06
N ASP A 494 -16.42 -2.16 -11.77
CA ASP A 494 -17.47 -1.33 -12.38
C ASP A 494 -17.02 -0.56 -13.63
N GLY A 495 -15.80 -0.81 -14.14
CA GLY A 495 -15.26 -0.18 -15.35
C GLY A 495 -14.70 1.24 -15.14
N ARG A 496 -14.65 1.77 -13.91
CA ARG A 496 -13.94 3.04 -13.65
C ARG A 496 -12.43 2.84 -13.79
N ARG A 497 -11.75 3.78 -14.44
CA ARG A 497 -10.28 3.76 -14.54
C ARG A 497 -9.65 4.01 -13.18
N VAL A 498 -8.63 3.22 -12.83
CA VAL A 498 -7.88 3.30 -11.57
C VAL A 498 -6.37 3.20 -11.81
N PRO A 499 -5.53 3.69 -10.88
CA PRO A 499 -4.11 3.39 -10.85
C PRO A 499 -3.80 2.08 -10.11
N ASP A 500 -2.73 1.38 -10.48
CA ASP A 500 -2.24 0.19 -9.77
C ASP A 500 -1.60 0.52 -8.40
N CYS A 501 -1.15 -0.50 -7.66
CA CYS A 501 -0.44 -0.37 -6.38
C CYS A 501 0.86 0.45 -6.45
N THR A 502 1.49 0.59 -7.62
CA THR A 502 2.62 1.51 -7.84
C THR A 502 2.18 2.98 -7.96
N GLY A 503 0.88 3.23 -7.98
CA GLY A 503 0.27 4.53 -8.21
C GLY A 503 0.32 4.96 -9.68
N SER A 504 0.46 4.00 -10.61
CA SER A 504 0.58 4.24 -12.04
C SER A 504 -0.75 4.00 -12.73
N TRP A 505 -1.12 4.91 -13.63
CA TRP A 505 -2.37 4.82 -14.40
C TRP A 505 -2.18 4.14 -15.75
N ILE A 506 -0.93 4.17 -16.23
CA ILE A 506 -0.49 3.48 -17.43
C ILE A 506 0.86 2.83 -17.11
N VAL A 507 1.06 1.58 -17.54
CA VAL A 507 2.38 0.95 -17.57
C VAL A 507 2.71 0.63 -19.02
N ALA A 508 3.76 1.26 -19.55
CA ALA A 508 4.21 1.04 -20.92
C ALA A 508 5.32 -0.01 -20.96
N PHE A 509 5.10 -1.07 -21.73
CA PHE A 509 6.09 -2.09 -22.09
C PHE A 509 6.75 -1.68 -23.40
N ALA A 510 8.06 -1.43 -23.39
CA ALA A 510 8.85 -1.17 -24.58
C ALA A 510 9.81 -2.33 -24.84
N ARG A 511 9.77 -2.94 -26.03
CA ARG A 511 10.69 -4.04 -26.36
C ARG A 511 12.11 -3.49 -26.59
N ARG A 512 13.11 -4.23 -26.10
CA ARG A 512 14.54 -3.87 -26.18
C ARG A 512 15.37 -5.06 -26.66
N GLU A 513 16.60 -4.79 -27.09
CA GLU A 513 17.55 -5.86 -27.34
C GLU A 513 17.79 -6.65 -26.05
N GLY A 514 17.64 -7.98 -26.12
CA GLY A 514 17.72 -8.87 -24.96
C GLY A 514 16.60 -8.75 -23.93
N GLY A 515 15.53 -7.97 -24.12
CA GLY A 515 14.47 -7.87 -23.12
C GLY A 515 13.45 -6.75 -23.32
N TYR A 516 13.12 -6.03 -22.25
CA TYR A 516 12.10 -4.99 -22.26
C TYR A 516 12.28 -3.96 -21.13
N ASP A 517 11.66 -2.80 -21.29
CA ASP A 517 11.51 -1.79 -20.25
C ASP A 517 10.03 -1.67 -19.85
N LEU A 518 9.75 -1.67 -18.54
CA LEU A 518 8.47 -1.25 -17.97
C LEU A 518 8.58 0.19 -17.48
N THR A 519 7.75 1.07 -18.04
CA THR A 519 7.73 2.49 -17.72
C THR A 519 6.44 2.83 -16.97
N TYR A 520 6.58 3.42 -15.79
CA TYR A 520 5.49 3.74 -14.88
C TYR A 520 5.02 5.18 -15.09
N LEU A 521 3.75 5.37 -15.46
CA LEU A 521 3.25 6.63 -15.99
C LEU A 521 2.02 7.17 -15.26
N SER A 522 1.89 8.50 -15.25
CA SER A 522 0.68 9.24 -14.86
C SER A 522 -0.49 8.99 -15.82
N ALA A 523 -1.68 9.47 -15.46
CA ALA A 523 -2.85 9.42 -16.35
C ALA A 523 -2.65 10.21 -17.65
N GLY A 524 -1.79 11.23 -17.63
CA GLY A 524 -1.37 12.02 -18.79
C GLY A 524 -0.22 11.40 -19.61
N GLY A 525 0.38 10.31 -19.14
CA GLY A 525 1.51 9.63 -19.81
C GLY A 525 2.90 10.15 -19.44
N ASP A 526 3.04 10.93 -18.36
CA ASP A 526 4.34 11.40 -17.85
C ASP A 526 5.00 10.36 -16.93
N LEU A 527 6.34 10.25 -16.98
CA LEU A 527 7.17 9.43 -16.09
C LEU A 527 6.91 9.72 -14.61
N ARG A 528 6.75 8.67 -13.80
CA ARG A 528 6.37 8.79 -12.38
C ARG A 528 7.13 7.82 -11.47
N SER A 529 7.93 8.36 -10.55
CA SER A 529 8.35 7.59 -9.38
C SER A 529 7.15 7.37 -8.44
N GLY A 530 6.79 6.10 -8.24
CA GLY A 530 5.77 5.64 -7.30
C GLY A 530 6.28 5.52 -5.85
N PRO A 531 5.50 4.92 -4.93
CA PRO A 531 5.93 4.68 -3.56
C PRO A 531 7.10 3.68 -3.46
N PHE A 532 7.32 2.87 -4.51
CA PHE A 532 8.47 1.97 -4.65
C PHE A 532 9.79 2.67 -5.03
N GLY A 533 9.78 3.98 -5.29
CA GLY A 533 10.99 4.81 -5.53
C GLY A 533 11.42 5.00 -6.98
N TYR A 534 11.04 4.09 -7.89
CA TYR A 534 11.42 4.11 -9.31
C TYR A 534 10.25 4.41 -10.25
N ALA A 535 10.59 4.83 -11.47
CA ALA A 535 9.71 5.16 -12.59
C ALA A 535 9.96 4.29 -13.84
N LEU A 536 11.04 3.50 -13.83
CA LEU A 536 11.45 2.60 -14.90
C LEU A 536 12.06 1.32 -14.31
N ASP A 537 11.61 0.16 -14.79
CA ASP A 537 12.14 -1.18 -14.50
C ASP A 537 12.62 -1.79 -15.83
N SER A 538 13.93 -1.84 -16.02
CA SER A 538 14.58 -2.38 -17.23
C SER A 538 15.00 -3.82 -16.99
N ARG A 539 14.55 -4.75 -17.83
CA ARG A 539 14.89 -6.17 -17.76
C ARG A 539 15.64 -6.64 -19.01
N ARG A 540 16.75 -7.35 -18.83
CA ARG A 540 17.64 -7.84 -19.90
C ARG A 540 18.10 -9.26 -19.62
N THR A 541 17.84 -10.18 -20.53
CA THR A 541 18.27 -11.57 -20.49
C THR A 541 19.46 -11.78 -21.42
N GLY A 542 20.59 -12.23 -20.86
CA GLY A 542 21.79 -12.58 -21.62
C GLY A 542 21.67 -13.93 -22.32
N LEU A 543 22.65 -14.25 -23.20
CA LEU A 543 22.70 -15.54 -23.92
C LEU A 543 22.78 -16.78 -23.01
N GLY A 544 23.16 -16.60 -21.74
CA GLY A 544 23.18 -17.66 -20.71
C GLY A 544 21.86 -17.85 -19.94
N GLY A 545 20.79 -17.10 -20.24
CA GLY A 545 19.52 -17.13 -19.51
C GLY A 545 19.48 -16.28 -18.23
N GLU A 546 20.62 -15.75 -17.80
CA GLU A 546 20.73 -14.75 -16.73
C GLU A 546 19.93 -13.49 -17.09
N THR A 547 19.02 -13.07 -16.20
CA THR A 547 18.14 -11.91 -16.38
C THR A 547 18.45 -10.83 -15.35
N VAL A 548 18.96 -9.69 -15.81
CA VAL A 548 19.26 -8.51 -15.00
C VAL A 548 18.07 -7.56 -15.00
N ARG A 549 17.66 -7.11 -13.81
CA ARG A 549 16.63 -6.10 -13.55
C ARG A 549 17.27 -4.84 -12.98
N THR A 550 16.92 -3.65 -13.49
CA THR A 550 17.53 -2.37 -13.08
C THR A 550 16.50 -1.25 -12.93
N HIS A 551 16.58 -0.48 -11.83
CA HIS A 551 15.61 0.57 -11.48
C HIS A 551 16.13 1.99 -11.72
N PHE A 552 15.30 2.86 -12.31
CA PHE A 552 15.62 4.28 -12.52
C PHE A 552 14.49 5.21 -12.06
N ASP A 553 14.83 6.43 -11.66
CA ASP A 553 13.88 7.46 -11.22
C ASP A 553 13.19 8.20 -12.38
N ASP A 554 12.31 9.14 -12.04
CA ASP A 554 11.59 10.02 -12.98
C ASP A 554 12.47 10.90 -13.90
N LYS A 555 13.80 10.85 -13.73
CA LYS A 555 14.80 11.55 -14.55
C LYS A 555 15.78 10.59 -15.23
N GLY A 556 15.52 9.28 -15.18
CA GLY A 556 16.39 8.25 -15.75
C GLY A 556 17.71 8.04 -15.00
N ARG A 557 17.80 8.46 -13.73
CA ARG A 557 18.98 8.25 -12.88
C ARG A 557 18.83 6.94 -12.10
N PRO A 558 19.93 6.23 -11.76
CA PRO A 558 19.88 5.06 -10.89
C PRO A 558 19.06 5.31 -9.62
N ALA A 559 18.10 4.44 -9.35
CA ALA A 559 17.26 4.46 -8.16
C ALA A 559 17.43 3.18 -7.36
N LEU A 560 17.23 3.26 -6.04
CA LEU A 560 17.02 2.09 -5.19
C LEU A 560 15.53 1.77 -5.13
N SER A 561 15.18 0.49 -5.16
CA SER A 561 13.84 0.03 -4.81
C SER A 561 13.61 0.29 -3.32
N LEU A 562 12.58 1.08 -2.97
CA LEU A 562 12.27 1.36 -1.56
C LEU A 562 11.74 0.13 -0.81
N ALA A 563 11.29 -0.92 -1.51
CA ALA A 563 10.80 -2.14 -0.87
C ALA A 563 11.92 -3.03 -0.29
N LEU A 564 13.10 -3.08 -0.93
CA LEU A 564 14.20 -3.99 -0.55
C LEU A 564 15.60 -3.36 -0.53
N GLY A 565 15.76 -2.12 -0.99
CA GLY A 565 17.00 -1.33 -0.83
C GLY A 565 18.06 -1.47 -1.93
N TYR A 566 17.84 -2.28 -2.96
CA TYR A 566 18.81 -2.53 -4.05
C TYR A 566 18.56 -1.69 -5.31
N HIS A 567 19.60 -1.48 -6.13
CA HIS A 567 19.50 -0.80 -7.43
C HIS A 567 19.12 -1.77 -8.55
N SER A 568 19.85 -2.88 -8.65
CA SER A 568 19.63 -3.92 -9.65
C SER A 568 19.72 -5.31 -9.04
N SER A 569 19.14 -6.29 -9.72
CA SER A 569 19.29 -7.70 -9.37
C SER A 569 19.58 -8.54 -10.60
N SER A 570 20.34 -9.62 -10.44
CA SER A 570 20.53 -10.64 -11.47
C SER A 570 19.83 -11.93 -11.04
N MET A 571 19.05 -12.54 -11.93
CA MET A 571 18.30 -13.78 -11.69
C MET A 571 18.74 -14.87 -12.67
N ILE A 572 18.95 -16.09 -12.17
CA ILE A 572 19.11 -17.31 -13.00
C ILE A 572 18.03 -18.32 -12.60
N LYS A 573 17.18 -18.71 -13.56
CA LYS A 573 16.14 -19.74 -13.39
C LYS A 573 16.56 -21.04 -14.07
N THR A 574 16.87 -22.07 -13.28
CA THR A 574 17.25 -23.41 -13.74
C THR A 574 16.10 -24.38 -13.54
N ARG A 575 15.72 -25.13 -14.58
CA ARG A 575 14.74 -26.22 -14.47
C ARG A 575 15.43 -27.50 -14.04
N ILE A 576 14.84 -28.21 -13.09
CA ILE A 576 15.26 -29.52 -12.59
C ILE A 576 14.13 -30.54 -12.81
N ASP A 577 14.39 -31.82 -12.57
CA ASP A 577 13.36 -32.86 -12.71
C ASP A 577 12.21 -32.58 -11.71
N GLY A 578 10.99 -32.40 -12.22
CA GLY A 578 9.81 -32.05 -11.43
C GLY A 578 9.86 -30.69 -10.69
N GLY A 579 10.78 -29.77 -11.02
CA GLY A 579 10.99 -28.56 -10.23
C GLY A 579 11.78 -27.43 -10.89
N VAL A 580 12.01 -26.35 -10.13
CA VAL A 580 12.81 -25.19 -10.53
C VAL A 580 13.73 -24.73 -9.38
N VAL A 581 14.88 -24.17 -9.75
CA VAL A 581 15.77 -23.41 -8.86
C VAL A 581 15.88 -21.99 -9.41
N ILE A 582 15.65 -20.99 -8.57
CA ILE A 582 15.80 -19.57 -8.89
C ILE A 582 16.89 -19.03 -7.96
N ASP A 583 17.98 -18.57 -8.54
CA ASP A 583 19.06 -17.87 -7.86
C ASP A 583 18.94 -16.37 -8.17
N VAL A 584 19.02 -15.50 -7.15
CA VAL A 584 19.04 -14.04 -7.33
C VAL A 584 20.19 -13.42 -6.55
N ALA A 585 20.88 -12.47 -7.18
CA ALA A 585 21.90 -11.62 -6.55
C ALA A 585 21.43 -10.15 -6.58
N PHE A 586 21.58 -9.44 -5.46
CA PHE A 586 21.19 -8.03 -5.33
C PHE A 586 22.42 -7.11 -5.35
N LEU A 587 22.31 -6.00 -6.08
CA LEU A 587 23.44 -5.13 -6.41
C LEU A 587 23.14 -3.66 -6.15
N ASP A 588 24.19 -2.90 -5.82
CA ASP A 588 24.17 -1.46 -5.68
C ASP A 588 24.29 -0.73 -7.04
N ALA A 589 24.38 0.61 -7.00
CA ALA A 589 24.52 1.44 -8.19
C ALA A 589 25.85 1.28 -8.94
N ASP A 590 26.88 0.73 -8.29
CA ASP A 590 28.19 0.43 -8.89
C ASP A 590 28.28 -1.03 -9.38
N GLY A 591 27.22 -1.84 -9.18
CA GLY A 591 27.16 -3.25 -9.56
C GLY A 591 27.83 -4.20 -8.56
N SER A 592 28.09 -3.75 -7.33
CA SER A 592 28.66 -4.58 -6.27
C SER A 592 27.54 -5.26 -5.45
N PRO A 593 27.77 -6.45 -4.85
CA PRO A 593 26.79 -7.10 -3.98
C PRO A 593 26.32 -6.19 -2.86
N ALA A 594 25.00 -6.02 -2.75
CA ALA A 594 24.36 -5.12 -1.79
C ALA A 594 23.44 -5.90 -0.86
N PRO A 595 23.60 -5.80 0.47
CA PRO A 595 22.66 -6.43 1.38
C PRO A 595 21.29 -5.75 1.26
N VAL A 596 20.25 -6.53 0.99
CA VAL A 596 18.87 -6.04 0.99
C VAL A 596 18.34 -5.92 2.41
N LEU A 597 17.14 -5.34 2.55
CA LEU A 597 16.35 -5.51 3.76
C LEU A 597 16.24 -7.00 4.11
N GLY A 598 16.71 -7.37 5.31
CA GLY A 598 16.84 -8.76 5.73
C GLY A 598 18.30 -9.23 5.85
N GLY A 599 19.29 -8.46 5.40
CA GLY A 599 20.70 -8.66 5.75
C GLY A 599 21.49 -9.61 4.83
N PHE A 600 20.88 -10.11 3.76
CA PHE A 600 21.48 -11.01 2.77
C PHE A 600 21.75 -10.30 1.45
N THR A 601 22.71 -10.78 0.65
CA THR A 601 23.02 -10.22 -0.70
C THR A 601 22.45 -11.07 -1.83
N ASN A 602 22.07 -12.31 -1.53
CA ASN A 602 21.65 -13.32 -2.48
C ASN A 602 20.48 -14.13 -1.90
N GLU A 603 19.54 -14.55 -2.74
CA GLU A 603 18.49 -15.50 -2.36
C GLU A 603 18.50 -16.70 -3.31
N ARG A 604 18.07 -17.86 -2.79
CA ARG A 604 17.80 -19.05 -3.60
C ARG A 604 16.44 -19.63 -3.27
N VAL A 605 15.61 -19.85 -4.29
CA VAL A 605 14.33 -20.54 -4.18
C VAL A 605 14.39 -21.86 -4.93
N VAL A 606 14.23 -22.98 -4.23
CA VAL A 606 14.07 -24.33 -4.80
C VAL A 606 12.60 -24.72 -4.65
N MET A 607 11.94 -25.13 -5.73
CA MET A 607 10.55 -25.58 -5.72
C MET A 607 10.42 -26.88 -6.51
N ASP A 608 9.81 -27.90 -5.91
CA ASP A 608 9.49 -29.18 -6.54
C ASP A 608 8.16 -29.73 -5.97
N ALA A 609 7.75 -30.92 -6.40
CA ALA A 609 6.49 -31.54 -5.95
C ALA A 609 6.37 -31.76 -4.42
N SER A 610 7.49 -31.74 -3.67
CA SER A 610 7.54 -31.93 -2.22
C SER A 610 7.51 -30.63 -1.41
N GLY A 611 7.71 -29.46 -2.05
CA GLY A 611 7.73 -28.20 -1.32
C GLY A 611 8.47 -27.04 -1.99
N ARG A 612 8.53 -25.93 -1.25
CA ARG A 612 9.40 -24.77 -1.50
C ARG A 612 10.45 -24.68 -0.39
N LYS A 613 11.70 -24.46 -0.77
CA LYS A 613 12.78 -24.04 0.14
C LYS A 613 13.34 -22.71 -0.35
N TYR A 614 13.28 -21.69 0.48
CA TYR A 614 13.81 -20.36 0.23
C TYR A 614 15.01 -20.14 1.18
N GLU A 615 16.15 -19.67 0.66
CA GLU A 615 17.42 -19.54 1.39
C GLU A 615 18.01 -18.13 1.26
N PHE A 616 18.36 -17.50 2.38
CA PHE A 616 19.17 -16.29 2.46
C PHE A 616 20.66 -16.64 2.35
N LEU A 617 21.37 -15.97 1.45
CA LEU A 617 22.76 -16.24 1.12
C LEU A 617 23.62 -14.96 1.15
N ASP A 618 24.89 -15.12 1.51
CA ASP A 618 25.94 -14.11 1.33
C ASP A 618 26.48 -14.09 -0.12
N SER A 619 27.42 -13.18 -0.39
CA SER A 619 27.99 -12.97 -1.71
C SER A 619 28.91 -14.10 -2.19
N GLU A 620 29.28 -15.04 -1.32
CA GLU A 620 30.03 -16.25 -1.63
C GLU A 620 29.10 -17.47 -1.83
N GLY A 621 27.79 -17.30 -1.59
CA GLY A 621 26.78 -18.36 -1.65
C GLY A 621 26.66 -19.18 -0.36
N GLY A 622 27.26 -18.73 0.75
CA GLY A 622 27.07 -19.30 2.08
C GLY A 622 25.72 -18.89 2.67
N LYS A 623 25.06 -19.77 3.44
CA LYS A 623 23.83 -19.42 4.16
C LYS A 623 24.14 -18.40 5.25
N VAL A 624 23.32 -17.34 5.34
CA VAL A 624 23.46 -16.31 6.37
C VAL A 624 22.14 -16.15 7.13
N ASP A 625 22.22 -16.04 8.46
CA ASP A 625 21.06 -15.66 9.27
C ASP A 625 20.72 -14.20 8.97
N GLY A 626 19.54 -13.97 8.41
CA GLY A 626 19.07 -12.63 8.13
C GLY A 626 18.70 -11.87 9.41
N ASP A 627 18.39 -10.58 9.27
CA ASP A 627 17.92 -9.72 10.37
C ASP A 627 16.65 -10.26 11.06
N GLN A 628 15.97 -11.23 10.43
CA GLN A 628 14.81 -11.96 10.91
C GLN A 628 15.12 -13.10 11.89
N GLY A 629 16.40 -13.46 12.09
CA GLY A 629 16.81 -14.56 12.97
C GLY A 629 16.75 -15.97 12.34
N TRP A 630 16.47 -16.06 11.05
CA TRP A 630 16.47 -17.30 10.26
C TRP A 630 17.21 -17.10 8.93
N ALA A 631 17.61 -18.20 8.29
CA ALA A 631 18.31 -18.25 7.00
C ALA A 631 17.57 -19.09 5.94
N ILE A 632 16.70 -20.01 6.36
CA ILE A 632 15.93 -20.88 5.48
C ILE A 632 14.45 -20.89 5.87
N GLU A 633 13.57 -20.65 4.91
CA GLU A 633 12.15 -20.99 4.99
C GLU A 633 11.91 -22.28 4.21
N ARG A 634 11.13 -23.21 4.77
CA ARG A 634 10.70 -24.43 4.07
C ARG A 634 9.20 -24.64 4.21
N ILE A 635 8.50 -24.63 3.09
CA ILE A 635 7.12 -25.10 2.98
C ILE A 635 7.18 -26.54 2.45
N SER A 636 6.55 -27.48 3.15
CA SER A 636 6.34 -28.84 2.67
C SER A 636 4.96 -28.95 2.02
N TRP A 637 4.92 -29.59 0.86
CA TRP A 637 3.71 -29.80 0.08
C TRP A 637 3.35 -31.28 -0.03
N LYS A 638 2.04 -31.53 -0.06
CA LYS A 638 1.44 -32.78 -0.51
C LYS A 638 0.48 -32.47 -1.63
N ASN A 639 0.75 -33.03 -2.81
CA ASN A 639 0.03 -32.74 -4.04
C ASN A 639 -0.05 -31.22 -4.36
N GLY A 640 0.98 -30.45 -4.00
CA GLY A 640 1.01 -28.99 -4.17
C GLY A 640 0.28 -28.17 -3.10
N LEU A 641 -0.31 -28.80 -2.08
CA LEU A 641 -0.96 -28.10 -0.95
C LEU A 641 -0.05 -28.10 0.29
N ALA A 642 -0.02 -26.99 1.03
CA ALA A 642 0.84 -26.80 2.20
C ALA A 642 0.43 -27.71 3.37
N GLU A 643 1.35 -28.54 3.87
CA GLU A 643 1.20 -29.32 5.11
C GLU A 643 1.91 -28.66 6.29
N SER A 644 3.09 -28.07 6.05
CA SER A 644 3.83 -27.33 7.09
C SER A 644 4.74 -26.25 6.51
N LEU A 645 4.95 -25.18 7.28
CA LEU A 645 5.94 -24.12 7.07
C LEU A 645 6.94 -24.15 8.23
N ARG A 646 8.25 -24.12 7.98
CA ARG A 646 9.30 -24.19 9.00
C ARG A 646 10.47 -23.23 8.73
N TYR A 647 11.04 -22.66 9.79
CA TYR A 647 12.18 -21.73 9.72
C TYR A 647 13.46 -22.31 10.32
N TYR A 648 14.59 -22.16 9.66
CA TYR A 648 15.89 -22.67 10.13
C TYR A 648 16.98 -21.61 10.04
N SER A 649 17.99 -21.72 10.90
CA SER A 649 19.19 -20.89 10.87
C SER A 649 20.16 -21.29 9.75
N SER A 650 21.22 -20.50 9.57
CA SER A 650 22.33 -20.74 8.66
C SER A 650 22.99 -22.11 8.84
N ASN A 651 22.87 -22.70 10.04
CA ASN A 651 23.40 -24.00 10.42
C ASN A 651 22.33 -25.13 10.34
N ASP A 652 21.24 -24.94 9.59
CA ASP A 652 20.13 -25.88 9.41
C ASP A 652 19.43 -26.31 10.73
N SER A 653 19.59 -25.54 11.80
CA SER A 653 18.92 -25.79 13.10
C SER A 653 17.59 -25.02 13.19
N PRO A 654 16.57 -25.52 13.92
CA PRO A 654 15.31 -24.80 14.13
C PRO A 654 15.52 -23.36 14.60
N ALA A 655 14.87 -22.42 13.91
CA ALA A 655 14.86 -21.00 14.23
C ALA A 655 13.40 -20.50 14.32
N GLY A 656 13.19 -19.40 15.04
CA GLY A 656 11.90 -18.71 15.08
C GLY A 656 11.75 -17.72 13.91
N SER A 657 10.52 -17.55 13.45
CA SER A 657 10.12 -16.49 12.53
C SER A 657 9.97 -15.13 13.23
N VAL A 658 9.84 -14.07 12.43
CA VAL A 658 9.42 -12.74 12.92
C VAL A 658 8.02 -12.72 13.54
N ASP A 659 7.21 -13.76 13.28
CA ASP A 659 5.87 -13.96 13.86
C ASP A 659 5.89 -14.85 15.13
N GLY A 660 7.09 -15.20 15.64
CA GLY A 660 7.26 -15.81 16.96
C GLY A 660 7.15 -17.34 17.01
N PHE A 661 7.16 -18.04 15.88
CA PHE A 661 7.05 -19.51 15.83
C PHE A 661 8.13 -20.14 14.95
N HIS A 662 8.50 -21.39 15.21
CA HIS A 662 9.40 -22.16 14.36
C HIS A 662 8.65 -22.87 13.22
N GLU A 663 7.51 -23.48 13.54
CA GLU A 663 6.71 -24.28 12.62
C GLU A 663 5.24 -23.82 12.63
N ALA A 664 4.64 -23.67 11.45
CA ALA A 664 3.19 -23.68 11.29
C ALA A 664 2.78 -25.01 10.65
N ARG A 665 1.75 -25.68 11.19
CA ARG A 665 1.15 -26.88 10.60
C ARG A 665 -0.24 -26.54 10.06
N TYR A 666 -0.56 -27.04 8.88
CA TYR A 666 -1.81 -26.80 8.17
C TYR A 666 -2.65 -28.07 8.16
N GLU A 667 -3.91 -27.95 8.58
CA GLU A 667 -4.92 -29.00 8.47
C GLU A 667 -5.86 -28.60 7.33
N LEU A 668 -6.10 -29.52 6.39
CA LEU A 668 -6.94 -29.32 5.21
C LEU A 668 -8.14 -30.26 5.25
N ASP A 669 -9.25 -29.82 4.65
CA ASP A 669 -10.41 -30.68 4.40
C ASP A 669 -10.28 -31.50 3.10
N ASP A 670 -11.32 -32.27 2.79
CA ASP A 670 -11.43 -33.06 1.56
C ASP A 670 -11.50 -32.19 0.28
N LEU A 671 -11.70 -30.88 0.41
CA LEU A 671 -11.73 -29.91 -0.69
C LEU A 671 -10.38 -29.22 -0.92
N GLY A 672 -9.43 -29.42 0.01
CA GLY A 672 -8.10 -28.79 -0.01
C GLY A 672 -8.08 -27.37 0.56
N ASP A 673 -9.15 -26.96 1.27
CA ASP A 673 -9.23 -25.68 1.96
C ASP A 673 -8.62 -25.81 3.37
N ILE A 674 -7.89 -24.78 3.83
CA ILE A 674 -7.09 -24.84 5.07
C ILE A 674 -7.97 -24.57 6.29
N VAL A 675 -8.65 -25.61 6.79
CA VAL A 675 -9.56 -25.51 7.95
C VAL A 675 -8.87 -25.18 9.28
N SER A 676 -7.57 -25.40 9.43
CA SER A 676 -6.85 -25.04 10.67
C SER A 676 -5.36 -24.79 10.45
N VAL A 677 -4.81 -23.86 11.24
CA VAL A 677 -3.37 -23.52 11.27
C VAL A 677 -2.92 -23.41 12.73
N ALA A 678 -1.90 -24.18 13.12
CA ALA A 678 -1.36 -24.19 14.48
C ALA A 678 0.16 -23.93 14.49
N PHE A 679 0.63 -23.15 15.48
CA PHE A 679 2.02 -22.66 15.57
C PHE A 679 2.82 -23.33 16.69
N PHE A 680 4.05 -23.74 16.40
CA PHE A 680 4.92 -24.48 17.33
C PHE A 680 6.29 -23.83 17.47
N ASP A 681 6.89 -23.94 18.66
CA ASP A 681 8.23 -23.44 18.95
C ASP A 681 9.34 -24.37 18.42
N SER A 682 10.60 -24.03 18.70
CA SER A 682 11.76 -24.84 18.29
C SER A 682 11.91 -26.18 19.04
N ASN A 683 11.16 -26.41 20.12
CA ASN A 683 11.07 -27.69 20.83
C ASN A 683 9.95 -28.58 20.27
N GLY A 684 9.01 -27.99 19.51
CA GLY A 684 7.82 -28.63 18.97
C GLY A 684 6.58 -28.47 19.87
N ASP A 685 6.67 -27.66 20.91
CA ASP A 685 5.58 -27.33 21.83
C ASP A 685 4.68 -26.23 21.22
N ALA A 686 3.42 -26.18 21.63
CA ALA A 686 2.47 -25.16 21.18
C ALA A 686 2.95 -23.76 21.63
N THR A 687 2.99 -22.80 20.70
CA THR A 687 3.35 -21.41 20.99
C THR A 687 2.36 -20.44 20.39
N THR A 688 2.16 -19.32 21.09
CA THR A 688 1.41 -18.16 20.63
C THR A 688 2.25 -17.36 19.62
N CYS A 689 1.69 -17.04 18.45
CA CYS A 689 2.33 -16.15 17.47
C CYS A 689 2.17 -14.66 17.86
N THR A 690 2.84 -13.75 17.14
CA THR A 690 2.76 -12.30 17.42
C THR A 690 1.35 -11.71 17.32
N ASP A 691 0.43 -12.38 16.64
CA ASP A 691 -0.97 -11.95 16.51
C ASP A 691 -1.85 -12.38 17.70
N GLY A 692 -1.31 -13.09 18.70
CA GLY A 692 -1.98 -13.32 20.00
C GLY A 692 -2.62 -14.69 20.21
N PHE A 693 -2.54 -15.61 19.24
CA PHE A 693 -3.09 -16.96 19.32
C PHE A 693 -2.09 -18.06 18.92
N HIS A 694 -2.34 -19.29 19.37
CA HIS A 694 -1.58 -20.48 18.98
C HIS A 694 -2.16 -21.15 17.73
N ARG A 695 -3.49 -21.18 17.61
CA ARG A 695 -4.19 -21.82 16.51
C ARG A 695 -5.35 -20.97 16.00
N ARG A 696 -5.55 -20.92 14.68
CA ARG A 696 -6.77 -20.42 14.04
C ARG A 696 -7.48 -21.53 13.29
N VAL A 697 -8.81 -21.51 13.33
CA VAL A 697 -9.69 -22.46 12.63
C VAL A 697 -10.57 -21.66 11.68
N HIS A 698 -10.72 -22.13 10.44
CA HIS A 698 -11.52 -21.49 9.39
C HIS A 698 -12.71 -22.35 8.99
N GLU A 699 -13.83 -21.70 8.66
CA GLU A 699 -14.98 -22.32 7.99
C GLU A 699 -15.12 -21.70 6.59
N TYR A 700 -15.35 -22.53 5.57
CA TYR A 700 -15.49 -22.10 4.16
C TYR A 700 -16.84 -22.53 3.57
N ASP A 701 -17.27 -21.86 2.51
CA ASP A 701 -18.32 -22.38 1.62
C ASP A 701 -17.74 -23.34 0.55
N GLU A 702 -18.61 -23.97 -0.24
CA GLU A 702 -18.22 -24.94 -1.27
C GLU A 702 -17.27 -24.36 -2.35
N ARG A 703 -17.28 -23.03 -2.53
CA ARG A 703 -16.47 -22.27 -3.49
C ARG A 703 -15.15 -21.75 -2.90
N GLY A 704 -14.91 -21.97 -1.60
CA GLY A 704 -13.71 -21.54 -0.89
C GLY A 704 -13.79 -20.10 -0.35
N GLY A 705 -14.98 -19.51 -0.25
CA GLY A 705 -15.17 -18.24 0.45
C GLY A 705 -15.12 -18.43 1.96
N LEU A 706 -14.35 -17.60 2.65
CA LEU A 706 -14.19 -17.67 4.11
C LEU A 706 -15.46 -17.18 4.82
N LEU A 707 -16.13 -18.06 5.55
CA LEU A 707 -17.36 -17.78 6.30
C LEU A 707 -17.06 -17.39 7.75
N GLU A 708 -16.11 -18.05 8.40
CA GLU A 708 -15.73 -17.77 9.79
C GLU A 708 -14.25 -18.05 10.06
N VAL A 709 -13.66 -17.29 10.98
CA VAL A 709 -12.41 -17.65 11.66
C VAL A 709 -12.59 -17.57 13.17
N SER A 710 -12.03 -18.54 13.89
CA SER A 710 -11.96 -18.58 15.37
C SER A 710 -10.51 -18.76 15.83
N PHE A 711 -10.11 -18.04 16.88
CA PHE A 711 -8.74 -18.03 17.42
C PHE A 711 -8.63 -18.72 18.78
N TYR A 712 -7.56 -19.49 18.98
CA TYR A 712 -7.37 -20.33 20.18
C TYR A 712 -5.97 -20.18 20.78
N GLY A 713 -5.91 -20.16 22.11
CA GLY A 713 -4.67 -20.15 22.88
C GLY A 713 -4.02 -21.53 23.00
N GLU A 714 -2.86 -21.58 23.67
CA GLU A 714 -2.09 -22.80 23.95
C GLU A 714 -2.86 -23.79 24.86
N ASP A 715 -3.82 -23.30 25.65
CA ASP A 715 -4.73 -24.09 26.49
C ASP A 715 -5.95 -24.65 25.73
N GLY A 716 -6.11 -24.28 24.45
CA GLY A 716 -7.25 -24.64 23.61
C GLY A 716 -8.52 -23.84 23.87
N ALA A 717 -8.50 -22.84 24.76
CA ALA A 717 -9.59 -21.89 24.93
C ALA A 717 -9.57 -20.81 23.82
N LEU A 718 -10.66 -20.05 23.69
CA LEU A 718 -10.69 -18.89 22.78
C LEU A 718 -9.66 -17.85 23.24
N ALA A 719 -8.82 -17.41 22.30
CA ALA A 719 -7.89 -16.31 22.49
C ALA A 719 -8.34 -15.10 21.68
N ALA A 720 -7.96 -13.90 22.12
CA ALA A 720 -8.10 -12.70 21.30
C ALA A 720 -6.92 -12.61 20.34
N ASP A 721 -7.19 -12.26 19.09
CA ASP A 721 -6.17 -11.71 18.20
C ASP A 721 -5.72 -10.31 18.66
N TYR A 722 -4.77 -9.71 17.95
CA TYR A 722 -4.26 -8.37 18.24
C TYR A 722 -5.33 -7.25 18.13
N THR A 723 -6.50 -7.50 17.54
CA THR A 723 -7.64 -6.57 17.49
C THR A 723 -8.58 -6.69 18.68
N GLY A 724 -8.47 -7.77 19.46
CA GLY A 724 -9.41 -8.16 20.51
C GLY A 724 -10.45 -9.18 20.07
N ALA A 725 -10.47 -9.57 18.78
CA ALA A 725 -11.43 -10.52 18.23
C ALA A 725 -11.01 -11.96 18.57
N ALA A 726 -11.94 -12.75 19.10
CA ALA A 726 -11.78 -14.19 19.25
C ALA A 726 -12.48 -14.97 18.13
N ARG A 727 -13.46 -14.35 17.48
CA ARG A 727 -14.20 -14.90 16.35
C ARG A 727 -14.66 -13.80 15.40
N ILE A 728 -14.52 -14.03 14.10
CA ILE A 728 -15.01 -13.15 13.04
C ILE A 728 -15.81 -14.01 12.05
N ARG A 729 -17.06 -13.60 11.76
CA ARG A 729 -17.93 -14.25 10.77
C ARG A 729 -18.29 -13.26 9.68
N TRP A 730 -18.14 -13.68 8.43
CA TRP A 730 -18.56 -12.92 7.26
C TRP A 730 -19.89 -13.44 6.73
N SER A 731 -20.67 -12.53 6.18
CA SER A 731 -21.78 -12.86 5.27
C SER A 731 -21.27 -12.60 3.85
N ILE A 732 -21.42 -13.59 2.97
CA ILE A 732 -20.86 -13.60 1.62
C ILE A 732 -22.00 -13.59 0.60
N GLY A 733 -21.96 -12.63 -0.33
CA GLY A 733 -22.91 -12.48 -1.41
C GLY A 733 -22.74 -13.55 -2.52
N PRO A 734 -23.70 -13.64 -3.45
CA PRO A 734 -23.66 -14.62 -4.55
C PRO A 734 -22.49 -14.41 -5.53
N ASP A 735 -21.86 -13.24 -5.49
CA ASP A 735 -20.66 -12.85 -6.24
C ASP A 735 -19.35 -13.11 -5.46
N GLY A 736 -19.41 -13.64 -4.24
CA GLY A 736 -18.25 -13.88 -3.39
C GLY A 736 -17.72 -12.65 -2.66
N VAL A 737 -18.41 -11.51 -2.74
CA VAL A 737 -18.06 -10.29 -1.99
C VAL A 737 -18.71 -10.35 -0.60
N SER A 738 -17.98 -9.92 0.43
CA SER A 738 -18.54 -9.81 1.79
C SER A 738 -19.60 -8.69 1.83
N ASP A 739 -20.83 -9.00 2.22
CA ASP A 739 -21.91 -8.02 2.41
C ASP A 739 -22.08 -7.59 3.88
N GLY A 740 -21.51 -8.34 4.82
CA GLY A 740 -21.43 -7.97 6.22
C GLY A 740 -20.36 -8.74 7.01
N VAL A 741 -20.00 -8.23 8.18
CA VAL A 741 -19.09 -8.88 9.13
C VAL A 741 -19.63 -8.75 10.55
N THR A 742 -19.48 -9.80 11.36
CA THR A 742 -19.77 -9.80 12.80
C THR A 742 -18.57 -10.30 13.57
N VAL A 743 -18.20 -9.61 14.64
CA VAL A 743 -16.97 -9.82 15.42
C VAL A 743 -17.30 -9.99 16.89
N TRP A 744 -16.70 -10.96 17.55
CA TRP A 744 -16.89 -11.23 18.99
C TRP A 744 -15.56 -11.30 19.74
N ASP A 745 -15.58 -10.90 21.02
CA ASP A 745 -14.47 -11.08 21.97
C ASP A 745 -14.43 -12.51 22.57
N VAL A 746 -13.43 -12.77 23.42
CA VAL A 746 -13.24 -14.04 24.15
C VAL A 746 -14.38 -14.41 25.11
N HIS A 747 -15.29 -13.49 25.41
CA HIS A 747 -16.46 -13.69 26.28
C HIS A 747 -17.76 -13.85 25.47
N GLY A 748 -17.70 -13.74 24.14
CA GLY A 748 -18.86 -13.75 23.25
C GLY A 748 -19.59 -12.39 23.18
N SER A 749 -19.00 -11.32 23.71
CA SER A 749 -19.51 -9.95 23.53
C SER A 749 -19.25 -9.49 22.09
N LEU A 750 -20.22 -8.79 21.50
CA LEU A 750 -20.15 -8.34 20.11
C LEU A 750 -19.33 -7.05 20.02
N LEU A 751 -18.23 -7.08 19.26
CA LEU A 751 -17.32 -5.94 19.05
C LEU A 751 -17.72 -5.10 17.83
N ALA A 752 -18.23 -5.74 16.77
CA ALA A 752 -18.74 -5.10 15.56
C ALA A 752 -19.78 -5.98 14.85
N GLY A 753 -20.73 -5.37 14.13
CA GLY A 753 -21.86 -6.04 13.44
C GLY A 753 -23.23 -5.61 13.99
N GLU A 754 -24.32 -6.00 13.34
CA GLU A 754 -25.66 -5.75 13.91
C GLU A 754 -25.89 -6.62 15.17
N PRO A 755 -26.40 -6.04 16.27
CA PRO A 755 -26.84 -6.85 17.41
C PRO A 755 -28.04 -7.70 17.01
N SER A 756 -27.97 -9.02 17.27
CA SER A 756 -29.09 -9.91 16.94
C SER A 756 -30.38 -9.43 17.60
N ARG A 757 -31.46 -9.27 16.83
CA ARG A 757 -32.78 -8.79 17.30
C ARG A 757 -33.55 -9.78 18.18
N ALA A 758 -32.85 -10.51 19.05
CA ALA A 758 -33.37 -11.54 19.94
C ALA A 758 -33.00 -11.26 21.41
N LEU A 759 -33.46 -10.11 21.92
CA LEU A 759 -33.60 -9.80 23.35
C LEU A 759 -34.88 -8.97 23.56
#